data_AF-A0A971AS63-F1
#
_entry.id   AF-A0A971AS63-F1
#
_cell.length_a   1.000
_cell.length_b   1.000
_cell.length_c   1.000
_cell.angle_alpha   90.00
_cell.angle_beta   90.00
_cell.angle_gamma   90.00
#
_symmetry.space_group_name_H-M   'P 1'
#
loop_
_entity.id
_entity.type
_entity.pdbx_description
1 polymer ?
#
loop_
_entity_poly.entity_id
_entity_poly.type
_entity_poly.pdbx_seq_one_letter_code
_entity_poly.pdbx_strand_id
1 'polypeptide(L)'
;MSKHSILGAVLSLVCLLAPTWVHAGPPRAQVVVQQSLRALTEQADVVVIGQVVSLETEQDDHGVIHTSAGVSVERYLKGRRAEETLRVRVPGGVVGEIGLWVPEAPQLAVGERTLLFLNAAGETWAAPWQQHKYTVRDDRLAENGHLLADVERAIALVQKPGAASLAAAVDLEMAGPGPELEADLSYRWLGHHWPGDNPMGEPFLIYENTADCVGEGAAIRAAAQTWSEAPGAAFSFVYGGAATAPVPSMDNKNVVRWDELGSSGPVGSAYIWYYATSMEVFEADMVLNDYWSWSAAPTCPVDRVDVQNVLAHELGHWVGLKDLYETADAEKTMYGYSYWGEVQKRTLHEDDIAGLQAIYPAPPAMINYPQVAPEAGYSEPGAWFSVTTTVYESAGWQNLRYVDLLVNDSGALTRTLAARYDVQANEMRLHDPVGDFWRSEGVTPGAGGTIGHIYAQLDGAQSSVVADGDLMTITWAVQFTWRKSGNAYSTYLRVEDLQGDSTGWSDVGDWIVNRGPNYLIPPALANSSVANGVQMTFDPRYRDLDRWTNLTQIYFAIADALPTGEMGANGVYLKYDQIGNKIYLANSAGTAWLGGVAPKSDLILENDAVKVMVKWSYPGAMDTQTRIMHWRLEFKPGYAGKHRIYQRAIDLFPQANGDTGWIYKGTLQVTP
;
A
#
# COMPACT_ATOMS: atom_id res chain seq x y z
N MET A 1 8.49 -86.58 24.73
CA MET A 1 9.40 -85.57 25.31
C MET A 1 9.07 -84.24 24.63
N SER A 2 8.48 -83.19 25.20
CA SER A 2 7.79 -82.86 26.47
C SER A 2 6.64 -81.89 26.09
N LYS A 3 5.34 -82.18 26.30
CA LYS A 3 4.47 -81.83 27.46
C LYS A 3 4.81 -80.48 28.10
N HIS A 4 4.05 -79.41 27.88
CA HIS A 4 2.81 -78.98 28.57
C HIS A 4 2.93 -78.86 30.11
N SER A 5 2.99 -77.59 30.56
CA SER A 5 2.02 -76.91 31.46
C SER A 5 2.06 -77.08 33.00
N ILE A 6 1.78 -75.95 33.67
CA ILE A 6 0.98 -75.72 34.91
C ILE A 6 1.69 -75.25 36.21
N LEU A 7 1.26 -74.05 36.63
CA LEU A 7 1.05 -73.41 37.96
C LEU A 7 2.03 -73.61 39.15
N GLY A 8 2.24 -72.52 39.89
CA GLY A 8 2.42 -72.57 41.34
C GLY A 8 3.08 -71.33 41.94
N ALA A 9 2.28 -70.38 42.41
CA ALA A 9 2.70 -69.15 43.09
C ALA A 9 3.29 -69.39 44.49
N VAL A 10 4.28 -68.58 44.88
CA VAL A 10 4.54 -68.19 46.29
C VAL A 10 4.89 -66.71 46.35
N LEU A 11 4.11 -65.99 47.16
CA LEU A 11 4.14 -64.57 47.48
C LEU A 11 5.28 -64.29 48.50
N SER A 12 6.04 -63.20 48.33
CA SER A 12 6.61 -62.42 49.47
C SER A 12 7.13 -61.05 49.02
N LEU A 13 6.30 -60.05 49.31
CA LEU A 13 6.58 -58.68 49.75
C LEU A 13 8.05 -58.18 49.70
N VAL A 14 8.35 -57.24 48.81
CA VAL A 14 9.49 -56.29 48.96
C VAL A 14 9.00 -54.87 48.64
N CYS A 15 9.31 -53.97 49.56
CA CYS A 15 8.84 -52.59 49.67
C CYS A 15 9.15 -51.68 48.48
N LEU A 16 8.26 -50.69 48.30
CA LEU A 16 8.37 -49.53 47.42
C LEU A 16 9.68 -48.75 47.62
N LEU A 17 10.43 -48.56 46.54
CA LEU A 17 11.23 -47.36 46.27
C LEU A 17 11.16 -47.06 44.77
N ALA A 18 10.26 -46.14 44.38
CA ALA A 18 10.28 -45.56 43.05
C ALA A 18 11.36 -44.46 43.02
N PRO A 19 12.32 -44.48 42.08
CA PRO A 19 13.20 -43.35 41.88
C PRO A 19 12.36 -42.19 41.33
N THR A 20 12.31 -41.08 42.06
CA THR A 20 11.82 -39.81 41.55
C THR A 20 12.79 -39.36 40.45
N TRP A 21 12.38 -39.57 39.20
CA TRP A 21 12.96 -38.90 38.05
C TRP A 21 12.63 -37.41 38.17
N VAL A 22 13.57 -36.62 38.69
CA VAL A 22 13.57 -35.18 38.47
C VAL A 22 13.70 -35.00 36.96
N HIS A 23 12.59 -34.64 36.29
CA HIS A 23 12.65 -34.15 34.93
C HIS A 23 13.48 -32.87 34.97
N ALA A 24 14.72 -32.93 34.46
CA ALA A 24 15.38 -31.72 34.02
C ALA A 24 14.46 -31.12 32.94
N GLY A 25 13.88 -29.95 33.23
CA GLY A 25 13.15 -29.19 32.22
C GLY A 25 14.07 -28.89 31.02
N PRO A 26 13.51 -28.43 29.90
CA PRO A 26 14.34 -27.95 28.79
C PRO A 26 15.38 -26.96 29.31
N PRO A 27 16.62 -26.95 28.77
CA PRO A 27 17.61 -25.97 29.17
C PRO A 27 17.00 -24.58 29.01
N ARG A 28 16.98 -23.80 30.10
CA ARG A 28 16.56 -22.40 30.04
C ARG A 28 17.51 -21.68 29.08
N ALA A 29 16.95 -20.94 28.12
CA ALA A 29 17.73 -20.03 27.28
C ALA A 29 18.53 -19.10 28.21
N GLN A 30 19.82 -18.96 27.95
CA GLN A 30 20.69 -18.10 28.74
C GLN A 30 20.58 -16.66 28.21
N VAL A 31 20.35 -15.70 29.11
CA VAL A 31 20.38 -14.27 28.78
C VAL A 31 21.81 -13.90 28.37
N VAL A 32 21.97 -13.11 27.31
CA VAL A 32 23.27 -12.68 26.78
C VAL A 32 23.95 -11.72 27.75
N VAL A 33 23.20 -10.76 28.31
CA VAL A 33 23.71 -9.76 29.27
C VAL A 33 22.75 -9.62 30.45
N GLN A 34 22.95 -10.44 31.47
CA GLN A 34 22.33 -10.28 32.78
C GLN A 34 23.38 -10.50 33.86
N GLN A 35 23.72 -9.45 34.58
CA GLN A 35 24.76 -9.53 35.59
C GLN A 35 24.18 -9.95 36.94
N SER A 36 24.82 -10.95 37.55
CA SER A 36 24.57 -11.27 38.95
C SER A 36 25.22 -10.24 39.86
N LEU A 37 24.76 -10.16 41.11
CA LEU A 37 25.37 -9.27 42.10
C LEU A 37 26.86 -9.54 42.24
N ARG A 38 27.28 -10.82 42.20
CA ARG A 38 28.70 -11.19 42.21
C ARG A 38 29.43 -10.57 41.03
N ALA A 39 28.92 -10.71 39.80
CA ALA A 39 29.59 -10.20 38.61
C ALA A 39 29.79 -8.67 38.68
N LEU A 40 28.71 -7.94 39.00
CA LEU A 40 28.75 -6.49 39.22
C LEU A 40 29.77 -6.11 40.30
N THR A 41 29.74 -6.83 41.42
CA THR A 41 30.64 -6.57 42.55
C THR A 41 32.10 -6.87 42.21
N GLU A 42 32.39 -7.93 41.46
CA GLU A 42 33.76 -8.31 41.09
C GLU A 42 34.35 -7.31 40.09
N GLN A 43 33.54 -6.87 39.12
CA GLN A 43 33.94 -5.94 38.06
C GLN A 43 34.11 -4.50 38.56
N ALA A 44 33.24 -4.04 39.47
CA ALA A 44 33.28 -2.68 39.98
C ALA A 44 34.56 -2.37 40.78
N ASP A 45 35.27 -1.30 40.47
CA ASP A 45 36.39 -0.82 41.30
C ASP A 45 35.91 -0.34 42.68
N VAL A 46 34.75 0.32 42.70
CA VAL A 46 34.11 0.90 43.89
C VAL A 46 32.61 0.59 43.89
N VAL A 47 32.05 0.28 45.06
CA VAL A 47 30.59 0.14 45.23
C VAL A 47 30.16 1.05 46.38
N VAL A 48 29.19 1.93 46.12
CA VAL A 48 28.73 2.92 47.10
C VAL A 48 27.22 2.98 47.21
N ILE A 49 26.75 3.39 48.38
CA ILE A 49 25.41 3.94 48.57
C ILE A 49 25.59 5.43 48.82
N GLY A 50 24.85 6.26 48.09
CA GLY A 50 24.94 7.71 48.21
C GLY A 50 23.70 8.43 47.71
N GLN A 51 23.66 9.73 47.95
CA GLN A 51 22.63 10.61 47.44
C GLN A 51 23.18 11.47 46.31
N VAL A 52 22.45 11.54 45.20
CA VAL A 52 22.76 12.46 44.10
C VAL A 52 22.45 13.89 44.56
N VAL A 53 23.45 14.76 44.59
CA VAL A 53 23.35 16.14 45.08
C VAL A 53 23.44 17.20 43.98
N SER A 54 24.01 16.85 42.83
CA SER A 54 24.11 17.72 41.66
C SER A 54 24.15 16.93 40.37
N LEU A 55 23.74 17.57 39.27
CA LEU A 55 23.91 17.07 37.90
C LEU A 55 24.50 18.22 37.06
N GLU A 56 25.56 17.93 36.34
CA GLU A 56 26.21 18.84 35.40
C GLU A 56 26.30 18.13 34.05
N THR A 57 25.87 18.77 32.97
CA THR A 57 25.92 18.22 31.61
C THR A 57 27.00 18.90 30.79
N GLU A 58 27.72 18.13 30.01
CA GLU A 58 28.72 18.61 29.05
C GLU A 58 28.57 17.88 27.73
N GLN A 59 28.97 18.54 26.64
CA GLN A 59 29.03 17.94 25.31
C GLN A 59 30.50 17.84 24.90
N ASP A 60 30.92 16.68 24.42
CA ASP A 60 32.30 16.47 23.94
C ASP A 60 32.48 16.89 22.48
N ASP A 61 33.71 16.77 21.97
CA ASP A 61 34.08 17.17 20.60
C ASP A 61 33.39 16.34 19.50
N HIS A 62 32.80 15.19 19.85
CA HIS A 62 31.99 14.36 18.95
C HIS A 62 30.49 14.65 19.08
N GLY A 63 30.10 15.61 19.92
CA GLY A 63 28.71 15.96 20.13
C GLY A 63 27.97 15.01 21.09
N VAL A 64 28.64 14.03 21.70
CA VAL A 64 28.05 13.14 22.70
C VAL A 64 27.91 13.92 24.00
N ILE A 65 26.72 13.88 24.59
CA ILE A 65 26.42 14.54 25.85
C ILE A 65 26.67 13.56 27.00
N HIS A 66 27.34 14.04 28.05
CA HIS A 66 27.58 13.30 29.27
C HIS A 66 27.02 14.06 30.46
N THR A 67 26.35 13.36 31.36
CA THR A 67 25.91 13.88 32.65
C THR A 67 26.86 13.43 33.75
N SER A 68 27.46 14.39 34.45
CA SER A 68 28.25 14.18 35.66
C SER A 68 27.39 14.43 36.90
N ALA A 69 27.08 13.38 37.65
CA ALA A 69 26.39 13.44 38.91
C ALA A 69 27.36 13.59 40.09
N GLY A 70 27.14 14.59 40.94
CA GLY A 70 27.76 14.64 42.25
C GLY A 70 27.01 13.70 43.20
N VAL A 71 27.68 12.67 43.71
CA VAL A 71 27.09 11.68 44.63
C VAL A 71 27.73 11.82 46.00
N SER A 72 26.99 12.36 46.96
CA SER A 72 27.39 12.41 48.37
C SER A 72 27.35 11.00 48.94
N VAL A 73 28.51 10.46 49.31
CA VAL A 73 28.63 9.05 49.71
C VAL A 73 28.16 8.87 51.15
N GLU A 74 27.14 8.04 51.35
CA GLU A 74 26.74 7.58 52.68
C GLU A 74 27.69 6.48 53.16
N ARG A 75 27.93 5.47 52.31
CA ARG A 75 28.66 4.25 52.66
C ARG A 75 29.40 3.66 51.47
N TYR A 76 30.64 3.23 51.71
CA TYR A 76 31.39 2.38 50.78
C TYR A 76 31.16 0.91 51.12
N LEU A 77 30.71 0.13 50.14
CA LEU A 77 30.52 -1.31 50.24
C LEU A 77 31.70 -2.09 49.66
N LYS A 78 32.39 -1.53 48.66
CA LYS A 78 33.65 -2.02 48.08
C LYS A 78 34.57 -0.83 47.77
N GLY A 79 35.88 -1.05 47.87
CA GLY A 79 36.90 -0.03 47.61
C GLY A 79 37.30 0.76 48.85
N ARG A 80 38.28 1.67 48.71
CA ARG A 80 38.77 2.49 49.83
C ARG A 80 37.94 3.78 49.96
N ARG A 81 37.67 4.18 51.20
CA ARG A 81 37.03 5.45 51.53
C ARG A 81 37.98 6.60 51.20
N ALA A 82 37.82 7.19 50.02
CA ALA A 82 38.73 8.19 49.49
C ALA A 82 38.13 9.61 49.52
N GLU A 83 36.84 9.74 49.21
CA GLU A 83 36.18 11.04 48.97
C GLU A 83 34.78 11.07 49.63
N GLU A 84 34.31 12.26 50.02
CA GLU A 84 32.95 12.44 50.57
C GLU A 84 31.90 12.62 49.47
N THR A 85 32.32 13.04 48.27
CA THR A 85 31.46 13.21 47.10
C THR A 85 32.19 12.67 45.87
N LEU A 86 31.55 11.75 45.16
CA LEU A 86 32.07 11.20 43.91
C LEU A 86 31.44 11.90 42.71
N ARG A 87 32.21 12.12 41.65
CA ARG A 87 31.69 12.57 40.35
C ARG A 87 31.47 11.35 39.45
N VAL A 88 30.21 10.99 39.24
CA VAL A 88 29.79 9.82 38.46
C VAL A 88 29.31 10.28 37.09
N ARG A 89 29.99 9.86 36.03
CA ARG A 89 29.70 10.23 34.64
C ARG A 89 28.89 9.13 33.95
N VAL A 90 27.81 9.53 33.28
CA VAL A 90 26.93 8.66 32.46
C VAL A 90 26.63 9.35 31.12
N PRO A 91 26.45 8.60 30.01
CA PRO A 91 26.06 9.21 28.75
C PRO A 91 24.59 9.68 28.78
N GLY A 92 24.28 10.68 27.97
CA GLY A 92 22.97 11.32 27.89
C GLY A 92 22.85 12.58 28.75
N GLY A 93 21.75 13.30 28.54
CA GLY A 93 21.47 14.59 29.21
C GLY A 93 21.06 15.67 28.21
N VAL A 94 20.98 16.92 28.70
CA VAL A 94 20.61 18.08 27.87
C VAL A 94 21.63 19.20 28.05
N VAL A 95 22.12 19.75 26.94
CA VAL A 95 23.01 20.92 26.87
C VAL A 95 22.38 21.96 25.94
N GLY A 96 21.98 23.10 26.51
CA GLY A 96 21.26 24.13 25.74
C GLY A 96 19.92 23.61 25.22
N GLU A 97 19.76 23.58 23.90
CA GLU A 97 18.55 23.11 23.21
C GLU A 97 18.67 21.65 22.74
N ILE A 98 19.83 21.00 22.92
CA ILE A 98 20.09 19.65 22.43
C ILE A 98 20.05 18.66 23.59
N GLY A 99 19.24 17.61 23.43
CA GLY A 99 19.23 16.44 24.29
C GLY A 99 19.87 15.24 23.61
N LEU A 100 20.44 14.35 24.40
CA LEU A 100 20.87 13.02 24.00
C LEU A 100 20.21 12.00 24.94
N TRP A 101 19.53 11.03 24.36
CA TRP A 101 19.00 9.88 25.06
C TRP A 101 19.79 8.62 24.68
N VAL A 102 20.19 7.85 25.69
CA VAL A 102 20.83 6.54 25.54
C VAL A 102 20.04 5.55 26.40
N PRO A 103 19.23 4.66 25.82
CA PRO A 103 18.32 3.80 26.58
C PRO A 103 19.02 2.94 27.63
N GLU A 104 20.24 2.47 27.34
CA GLU A 104 21.02 1.56 28.18
C GLU A 104 21.82 2.31 29.26
N ALA A 105 21.75 3.63 29.30
CA ALA A 105 22.47 4.46 30.27
C ALA A 105 21.68 4.61 31.59
N PRO A 106 22.36 4.61 32.76
CA PRO A 106 21.69 4.92 34.01
C PRO A 106 21.12 6.34 34.06
N GLN A 107 19.87 6.45 34.50
CA GLN A 107 19.26 7.74 34.81
C GLN A 107 19.42 8.08 36.29
N LEU A 108 19.90 9.30 36.56
CA LEU A 108 20.17 9.84 37.90
C LEU A 108 19.36 11.13 38.11
N ALA A 109 18.73 11.26 39.28
CA ALA A 109 17.98 12.47 39.64
C ALA A 109 18.51 13.12 40.92
N VAL A 110 18.58 14.45 40.98
CA VAL A 110 18.97 15.17 42.21
C VAL A 110 18.02 14.82 43.36
N GLY A 111 18.58 14.49 44.51
CA GLY A 111 17.87 14.04 45.71
C GLY A 111 17.67 12.53 45.78
N GLU A 112 17.91 11.79 44.69
CA GLU A 112 17.79 10.35 44.64
C GLU A 112 18.88 9.66 45.49
N ARG A 113 18.48 8.66 46.26
CA ARG A 113 19.40 7.76 46.96
C ARG A 113 19.63 6.53 46.09
N THR A 114 20.90 6.18 45.82
CA THR A 114 21.26 5.13 44.87
C THR A 114 22.38 4.23 45.39
N LEU A 115 22.35 2.96 44.97
CA LEU A 115 23.44 2.00 45.01
C LEU A 115 24.12 2.00 43.64
N LEU A 116 25.43 2.23 43.61
CA LEU A 116 26.21 2.35 42.38
C LEU A 116 27.39 1.38 42.37
N PHE A 117 27.58 0.72 41.24
CA PHE A 117 28.74 -0.11 40.88
C PHE A 117 29.61 0.69 39.90
N LEU A 118 30.77 1.14 40.36
CA LEU A 118 31.56 2.16 39.68
C LEU A 118 32.91 1.63 39.22
N ASN A 119 33.29 1.99 38.00
CA ASN A 119 34.62 1.76 37.43
C ASN A 119 35.40 3.07 37.33
N ALA A 120 36.72 3.02 37.49
CA ALA A 120 37.57 4.20 37.39
C ALA A 120 37.61 4.73 35.94
N ALA A 121 37.37 6.02 35.75
CA ALA A 121 37.36 6.70 34.46
C ALA A 121 38.11 8.05 34.55
N GLY A 122 39.45 7.98 34.52
CA GLY A 122 40.31 9.15 34.70
C GLY A 122 40.18 9.74 36.10
N GLU A 123 39.77 11.00 36.20
CA GLU A 123 39.47 11.70 37.47
C GLU A 123 38.01 11.53 37.92
N THR A 124 37.21 10.75 37.18
CA THR A 124 35.78 10.50 37.46
C THR A 124 35.49 9.01 37.61
N TRP A 125 34.27 8.69 38.00
CA TRP A 125 33.76 7.32 38.07
C TRP A 125 32.72 7.10 36.99
N ALA A 126 32.76 5.97 36.30
CA ALA A 126 31.74 5.59 35.33
C ALA A 126 30.77 4.58 35.94
N ALA A 127 29.47 4.84 35.78
CA ALA A 127 28.42 3.83 35.88
C ALA A 127 27.90 3.60 34.44
N PRO A 128 28.62 2.81 33.63
CA PRO A 128 28.49 2.93 32.18
C PRO A 128 27.12 2.48 31.66
N TRP A 129 26.47 1.52 32.32
CA TRP A 129 25.27 0.85 31.82
C TRP A 129 24.23 0.66 32.92
N GLN A 130 22.96 0.55 32.56
CA GLN A 130 21.80 0.53 33.45
C GLN A 130 21.94 -0.43 34.65
N GLN A 131 22.51 -1.63 34.45
CA GLN A 131 22.72 -2.63 35.50
C GLN A 131 23.73 -2.21 36.60
N HIS A 132 24.42 -1.09 36.45
CA HIS A 132 25.39 -0.55 37.42
C HIS A 132 24.75 0.41 38.44
N LYS A 133 23.45 0.69 38.33
CA LYS A 133 22.74 1.65 39.18
C LYS A 133 21.41 1.09 39.65
N TYR A 134 21.17 1.24 40.95
CA TYR A 134 19.91 0.87 41.59
C TYR A 134 19.40 2.01 42.47
N THR A 135 18.10 2.26 42.43
CA THR A 135 17.42 3.29 43.22
C THR A 135 17.05 2.69 44.58
N VAL A 136 17.40 3.37 45.67
CA VAL A 136 17.11 2.90 47.03
C VAL A 136 15.89 3.64 47.58
N ARG A 137 14.78 2.92 47.80
CA ARG A 137 13.53 3.44 48.41
C ARG A 137 13.10 2.52 49.55
N ASP A 138 12.79 3.08 50.71
CA ASP A 138 12.34 2.33 51.90
C ASP A 138 13.23 1.11 52.24
N ASP A 139 14.55 1.30 52.15
CA ASP A 139 15.59 0.26 52.31
C ASP A 139 15.45 -0.97 51.40
N ARG A 140 14.85 -0.77 50.22
CA ARG A 140 14.80 -1.75 49.12
C ARG A 140 15.34 -1.13 47.84
N LEU A 141 15.85 -1.99 46.96
CA LEU A 141 16.14 -1.60 45.58
C LEU A 141 14.82 -1.54 44.82
N ALA A 142 14.52 -0.39 44.22
CA ALA A 142 13.25 -0.17 43.54
C ALA A 142 13.08 -1.08 42.32
N GLU A 143 14.19 -1.46 41.69
CA GLU A 143 14.18 -2.18 40.42
C GLU A 143 13.82 -3.66 40.57
N ASN A 144 14.25 -4.30 41.66
CA ASN A 144 14.09 -5.74 41.87
C ASN A 144 13.50 -6.10 43.24
N GLY A 145 13.21 -5.11 44.07
CA GLY A 145 12.58 -5.29 45.38
C GLY A 145 13.48 -5.88 46.46
N HIS A 146 14.75 -6.21 46.15
CA HIS A 146 15.68 -6.79 47.12
C HIS A 146 15.88 -5.85 48.30
N LEU A 147 15.94 -6.42 49.51
CA LEU A 147 16.24 -5.65 50.71
C LEU A 147 17.69 -5.17 50.64
N LEU A 148 17.93 -3.89 50.88
CA LEU A 148 19.27 -3.30 50.82
C LEU A 148 20.25 -4.02 51.75
N ALA A 149 19.81 -4.42 52.93
CA ALA A 149 20.61 -5.18 53.89
C ALA A 149 21.03 -6.58 53.37
N ASP A 150 20.24 -7.21 52.49
CA ASP A 150 20.60 -8.50 51.88
C ASP A 150 21.70 -8.30 50.83
N VAL A 151 21.54 -7.27 50.00
CA VAL A 151 22.51 -6.88 48.97
C VAL A 151 23.84 -6.49 49.61
N GLU A 152 23.83 -5.67 50.66
CA GLU A 152 25.04 -5.31 51.42
C GLU A 152 25.76 -6.54 52.00
N ARG A 153 25.01 -7.49 52.56
CA ARG A 153 25.57 -8.74 53.09
C ARG A 153 26.21 -9.58 52.00
N ALA A 154 25.56 -9.68 50.84
CA ALA A 154 26.07 -10.42 49.70
C ALA A 154 27.34 -9.77 49.12
N ILE A 155 27.37 -8.45 48.94
CA ILE A 155 28.57 -7.71 48.51
C ILE A 155 29.76 -7.94 49.47
N ALA A 156 29.50 -7.93 50.77
CA ALA A 156 30.54 -8.20 51.78
C ALA A 156 31.05 -9.66 51.74
N LEU A 157 30.21 -10.63 51.36
CA LEU A 157 30.59 -12.03 51.21
C LEU A 157 31.43 -12.27 49.94
N VAL A 158 31.08 -11.64 48.82
CA VAL A 158 31.84 -11.72 47.56
C VAL A 158 33.29 -11.30 47.77
N GLN A 159 33.53 -10.31 48.62
CA GLN A 159 34.87 -9.78 48.91
C GLN A 159 35.72 -10.64 49.86
N LYS A 160 35.18 -11.69 50.50
CA LYS A 160 35.93 -12.51 51.47
C LYS A 160 36.75 -13.62 50.81
N PRO A 161 38.08 -13.68 51.01
CA PRO A 161 38.91 -14.77 50.50
C PRO A 161 38.46 -16.12 51.06
N GLY A 162 38.28 -17.13 50.19
CA GLY A 162 37.92 -18.50 50.59
C GLY A 162 36.42 -18.76 50.82
N ALA A 163 35.55 -17.75 50.67
CA ALA A 163 34.10 -17.89 50.82
C ALA A 163 33.36 -18.24 49.51
N ALA A 164 34.07 -18.70 48.47
CA ALA A 164 33.50 -18.86 47.13
C ALA A 164 32.22 -19.73 47.08
N SER A 165 32.16 -20.80 47.89
CA SER A 165 31.00 -21.69 48.00
C SER A 165 29.83 -21.08 48.78
N LEU A 166 30.09 -20.18 49.74
CA LEU A 166 29.05 -19.43 50.45
C LEU A 166 28.55 -18.24 49.61
N ALA A 167 29.44 -17.54 48.91
CA ALA A 167 29.08 -16.43 48.04
C ALA A 167 28.25 -16.88 46.83
N ALA A 168 28.47 -18.10 46.31
CA ALA A 168 27.60 -18.70 45.29
C ALA A 168 26.17 -19.00 45.81
N ALA A 169 26.00 -19.22 47.11
CA ALA A 169 24.70 -19.48 47.73
C ALA A 169 23.89 -18.19 48.02
N VAL A 170 24.48 -17.01 47.80
CA VAL A 170 23.87 -15.69 48.05
C VAL A 170 24.02 -14.78 46.80
N ASP A 171 24.24 -15.36 45.63
CA ASP A 171 24.34 -14.58 44.39
C ASP A 171 22.93 -14.13 43.97
N LEU A 172 22.62 -12.87 44.25
CA LEU A 172 21.31 -12.30 43.97
C LEU A 172 21.21 -11.97 42.48
N GLU A 173 20.07 -12.32 41.90
CA GLU A 173 19.66 -11.85 40.59
C GLU A 173 19.33 -10.38 40.69
N MET A 174 20.15 -9.53 40.07
CA MET A 174 20.03 -8.07 40.19
C MET A 174 19.17 -7.46 39.07
N ALA A 175 18.65 -8.29 38.18
CA ALA A 175 17.71 -7.90 37.14
C ALA A 175 16.36 -7.52 37.73
N GLY A 176 15.68 -6.58 37.09
CA GLY A 176 14.34 -6.16 37.46
C GLY A 176 13.92 -4.91 36.70
N PRO A 177 12.60 -4.67 36.56
CA PRO A 177 12.09 -3.49 35.88
C PRO A 177 12.65 -2.23 36.55
N GLY A 178 13.00 -1.20 35.78
CA GLY A 178 13.43 0.09 36.34
C GLY A 178 12.47 0.66 37.42
N PRO A 179 12.87 1.68 38.18
CA PRO A 179 12.13 2.20 39.34
C PRO A 179 10.76 2.85 39.04
N GLU A 180 10.33 2.84 37.78
CA GLU A 180 9.03 3.34 37.28
C GLU A 180 8.03 2.19 37.16
N LEU A 181 7.37 1.90 38.28
CA LEU A 181 6.07 1.22 38.34
C LEU A 181 4.98 2.21 37.88
N GLU A 182 4.99 2.55 36.60
CA GLU A 182 3.83 3.13 35.93
C GLU A 182 2.87 1.99 35.54
N ALA A 183 1.57 2.31 35.40
CA ALA A 183 0.50 1.35 35.16
C ALA A 183 0.81 0.40 33.97
N ASP A 184 0.21 -0.79 34.00
CA ASP A 184 0.21 -1.82 32.94
C ASP A 184 -0.15 -1.18 31.58
N LEU A 185 0.88 -0.77 30.83
CA LEU A 185 0.78 -0.22 29.50
C LEU A 185 1.35 -1.26 28.53
N SER A 186 0.60 -1.55 27.47
CA SER A 186 0.99 -2.50 26.43
C SER A 186 2.34 -2.15 25.77
N TYR A 187 2.65 -0.86 25.66
CA TYR A 187 3.93 -0.31 25.21
C TYR A 187 4.29 0.94 26.01
N ARG A 188 5.55 1.39 25.93
CA ARG A 188 6.02 2.63 26.60
C ARG A 188 6.70 3.56 25.59
N TRP A 189 6.41 4.86 25.68
CA TRP A 189 6.98 5.89 24.79
C TRP A 189 8.15 6.63 25.47
N LEU A 190 9.23 6.86 24.73
CA LEU A 190 10.40 7.64 25.15
C LEU A 190 10.08 9.13 25.32
N GLY A 191 9.04 9.62 24.65
CA GLY A 191 8.62 11.02 24.67
C GLY A 191 9.25 11.85 23.54
N HIS A 192 10.17 11.29 22.77
CA HIS A 192 10.68 11.88 21.53
C HIS A 192 10.20 11.11 20.29
N HIS A 193 10.25 11.77 19.12
CA HIS A 193 9.79 11.22 17.84
C HIS A 193 10.51 11.92 16.68
N TRP A 194 10.61 11.25 15.52
CA TRP A 194 11.08 11.90 14.30
C TRP A 194 10.02 12.87 13.77
N PRO A 195 10.42 14.08 13.32
CA PRO A 195 9.49 15.09 12.85
C PRO A 195 9.05 14.88 11.38
N GLY A 196 7.99 15.59 10.99
CA GLY A 196 7.56 15.76 9.60
C GLY A 196 6.62 14.67 9.06
N ASP A 197 6.20 14.85 7.80
CA ASP A 197 5.27 13.94 7.10
C ASP A 197 5.97 12.64 6.61
N ASN A 198 7.30 12.58 6.72
CA ASN A 198 8.12 11.41 6.38
C ASN A 198 9.16 11.16 7.51
N PRO A 199 8.72 10.70 8.69
CA PRO A 199 9.61 10.49 9.83
C PRO A 199 10.68 9.44 9.51
N MET A 200 11.93 9.74 9.87
CA MET A 200 13.14 8.99 9.47
C MET A 200 13.33 8.86 7.94
N GLY A 201 12.90 9.89 7.20
CA GLY A 201 13.14 9.98 5.75
C GLY A 201 14.62 10.14 5.39
N GLU A 202 15.43 10.59 6.34
CA GLU A 202 16.88 10.60 6.24
C GLU A 202 17.43 9.18 6.13
N PRO A 203 18.48 8.94 5.33
CA PRO A 203 19.02 7.60 5.21
C PRO A 203 19.76 7.16 6.48
N PHE A 204 19.54 5.91 6.88
CA PHE A 204 20.48 5.22 7.77
C PHE A 204 21.55 4.48 6.98
N LEU A 205 22.75 4.42 7.54
CA LEU A 205 23.93 3.83 6.93
C LEU A 205 24.41 2.66 7.76
N ILE A 206 25.02 1.68 7.09
CA ILE A 206 25.53 0.47 7.75
C ILE A 206 27.03 0.40 7.58
N TYR A 207 27.75 0.27 8.69
CA TYR A 207 29.15 -0.17 8.65
C TYR A 207 29.23 -1.64 9.08
N GLU A 208 29.34 -2.51 8.10
CA GLU A 208 29.51 -3.96 8.29
C GLU A 208 30.97 -4.25 8.71
N ASN A 209 31.27 -4.09 10.01
CA ASN A 209 32.64 -4.15 10.54
C ASN A 209 32.91 -5.25 11.57
N THR A 210 31.93 -6.09 11.90
CA THR A 210 32.17 -7.26 12.74
C THR A 210 32.86 -8.38 11.95
N ALA A 211 33.74 -9.13 12.59
CA ALA A 211 34.43 -10.27 11.98
C ALA A 211 33.69 -11.61 12.16
N ASP A 212 32.58 -11.61 12.90
CA ASP A 212 31.90 -12.83 13.35
C ASP A 212 31.00 -13.50 12.31
N CYS A 213 30.42 -12.71 11.41
CA CYS A 213 29.46 -13.19 10.43
C CYS A 213 29.61 -12.49 9.07
N VAL A 214 28.80 -12.92 8.11
CA VAL A 214 28.62 -12.26 6.82
C VAL A 214 27.12 -12.10 6.58
N GLY A 215 26.72 -11.00 5.93
CA GLY A 215 25.32 -10.72 5.63
C GLY A 215 24.60 -9.89 6.69
N GLU A 216 25.34 -9.33 7.65
CA GLU A 216 24.84 -8.40 8.65
C GLU A 216 24.07 -7.23 8.04
N GLY A 217 24.52 -6.62 6.93
CA GLY A 217 23.77 -5.55 6.30
C GLY A 217 22.42 -5.99 5.70
N ALA A 218 22.26 -7.27 5.34
CA ALA A 218 20.97 -7.81 4.95
C ALA A 218 20.06 -8.04 6.17
N ALA A 219 20.61 -8.57 7.26
CA ALA A 219 19.88 -8.76 8.52
C ALA A 219 19.40 -7.42 9.11
N ILE A 220 20.24 -6.39 9.07
CA ILE A 220 19.88 -5.05 9.53
C ILE A 220 18.74 -4.46 8.70
N ARG A 221 18.81 -4.58 7.38
CA ARG A 221 17.71 -4.11 6.50
C ARG A 221 16.42 -4.90 6.71
N ALA A 222 16.49 -6.19 7.02
CA ALA A 222 15.31 -6.99 7.35
C ALA A 222 14.64 -6.53 8.65
N ALA A 223 15.43 -6.14 9.67
CA ALA A 223 14.90 -5.53 10.88
C ALA A 223 14.30 -4.13 10.64
N ALA A 224 14.91 -3.32 9.78
CA ALA A 224 14.33 -2.04 9.37
C ALA A 224 13.02 -2.21 8.58
N GLN A 225 12.95 -3.24 7.74
CA GLN A 225 11.75 -3.57 6.97
C GLN A 225 10.57 -3.98 7.86
N THR A 226 10.79 -4.69 8.97
CA THR A 226 9.70 -5.12 9.87
C THR A 226 8.95 -3.95 10.49
N TRP A 227 9.65 -2.85 10.79
CA TRP A 227 9.05 -1.59 11.23
C TRP A 227 8.40 -0.81 10.09
N SER A 228 9.04 -0.80 8.92
CA SER A 228 8.55 -0.05 7.74
C SER A 228 7.29 -0.66 7.10
N GLU A 229 7.06 -1.96 7.30
CA GLU A 229 5.89 -2.69 6.78
C GLU A 229 4.81 -2.89 7.85
N ALA A 230 4.98 -2.32 9.05
CA ALA A 230 4.00 -2.40 10.11
C ALA A 230 2.70 -1.69 9.69
N PRO A 231 1.54 -2.37 9.73
CA PRO A 231 0.30 -1.82 9.21
C PRO A 231 -0.17 -0.62 10.04
N GLY A 232 -0.75 0.38 9.36
CA GLY A 232 -1.44 1.50 10.02
C GLY A 232 -0.52 2.56 10.64
N ALA A 233 0.79 2.51 10.39
CA ALA A 233 1.73 3.55 10.80
C ALA A 233 2.40 4.24 9.60
N ALA A 234 2.59 5.56 9.68
CA ALA A 234 3.30 6.35 8.68
C ALA A 234 4.78 6.50 9.06
N PHE A 235 5.53 5.40 9.03
CA PHE A 235 6.95 5.38 9.37
C PHE A 235 7.72 4.42 8.45
N SER A 236 8.88 4.85 7.94
CA SER A 236 9.70 4.00 7.07
C SER A 236 11.18 4.29 7.24
N PHE A 237 11.98 3.24 7.34
CA PHE A 237 13.43 3.34 7.37
C PHE A 237 14.00 3.36 5.95
N VAL A 238 14.76 4.40 5.61
CA VAL A 238 15.41 4.52 4.30
C VAL A 238 16.87 4.06 4.39
N TYR A 239 17.24 3.01 3.66
CA TYR A 239 18.63 2.55 3.61
C TYR A 239 19.49 3.42 2.65
N GLY A 240 20.52 4.06 3.18
CA GLY A 240 21.42 4.94 2.42
C GLY A 240 22.67 4.29 1.83
N GLY A 241 22.93 3.01 2.12
CA GLY A 241 24.14 2.31 1.68
C GLY A 241 25.13 2.03 2.80
N ALA A 242 26.29 1.48 2.41
CA ALA A 242 27.38 1.19 3.33
C ALA A 242 28.18 2.46 3.66
N ALA A 243 28.67 2.57 4.91
CA ALA A 243 29.49 3.69 5.37
C ALA A 243 30.60 3.24 6.33
N THR A 244 31.51 4.17 6.67
CA THR A 244 32.64 3.94 7.59
C THR A 244 32.78 5.08 8.62
N ALA A 245 31.66 5.66 9.03
CA ALA A 245 31.65 6.82 9.94
C ALA A 245 32.04 6.44 11.38
N PRO A 246 32.71 7.34 12.13
CA PRO A 246 32.87 7.17 13.57
C PRO A 246 31.50 7.32 14.24
N VAL A 247 31.16 6.40 15.15
CA VAL A 247 29.94 6.49 15.98
C VAL A 247 30.30 6.09 17.41
N PRO A 248 29.59 6.60 18.44
CA PRO A 248 28.53 7.60 18.33
C PRO A 248 29.12 8.99 18.05
N SER A 249 28.53 9.74 17.11
CA SER A 249 28.95 11.11 16.79
C SER A 249 27.78 11.90 16.23
N MET A 250 27.53 13.10 16.74
CA MET A 250 26.52 14.00 16.20
C MET A 250 27.04 14.67 14.91
N ASP A 251 26.92 14.00 13.77
CA ASP A 251 27.46 14.38 12.46
C ASP A 251 26.40 14.47 11.33
N ASN A 252 25.12 14.43 11.69
CA ASN A 252 23.92 14.35 10.83
C ASN A 252 23.87 13.06 9.98
N LYS A 253 24.36 11.94 10.50
CA LYS A 253 24.18 10.64 9.87
C LYS A 253 23.65 9.65 10.89
N ASN A 254 22.74 8.81 10.45
CA ASN A 254 22.21 7.75 11.28
C ASN A 254 22.99 6.46 10.98
N VAL A 255 23.92 6.05 11.85
CA VAL A 255 24.86 4.97 11.51
C VAL A 255 24.77 3.80 12.48
N VAL A 256 24.66 2.59 11.94
CA VAL A 256 24.75 1.33 12.67
C VAL A 256 26.13 0.72 12.45
N ARG A 257 26.82 0.36 13.54
CA ARG A 257 28.10 -0.36 13.49
C ARG A 257 28.40 -1.16 14.74
N TRP A 258 29.46 -1.94 14.70
CA TRP A 258 30.02 -2.65 15.84
C TRP A 258 31.16 -1.85 16.50
N ASP A 259 31.23 -1.89 17.83
CA ASP A 259 32.36 -1.43 18.64
C ASP A 259 32.43 -2.21 19.96
N GLU A 260 33.57 -2.15 20.64
CA GLU A 260 33.80 -2.85 21.91
C GLU A 260 33.10 -2.11 23.07
N LEU A 261 31.99 -2.67 23.57
CA LEU A 261 31.31 -2.18 24.79
C LEU A 261 31.64 -3.02 26.03
N GLY A 262 32.48 -4.06 25.88
CA GLY A 262 32.94 -4.93 26.94
C GLY A 262 31.94 -6.01 27.35
N SER A 263 32.42 -6.95 28.16
CA SER A 263 31.64 -8.10 28.67
C SER A 263 30.50 -7.73 29.63
N SER A 264 30.49 -6.49 30.10
CA SER A 264 29.48 -5.91 30.98
C SER A 264 28.60 -4.88 30.28
N GLY A 265 28.88 -4.59 29.01
CA GLY A 265 28.08 -3.71 28.18
C GLY A 265 26.84 -4.37 27.63
N PRO A 266 25.87 -3.58 27.17
CA PRO A 266 24.68 -4.10 26.53
C PRO A 266 25.03 -4.81 25.22
N VAL A 267 24.04 -5.47 24.62
CA VAL A 267 24.23 -6.17 23.33
C VAL A 267 24.23 -5.17 22.17
N GLY A 268 23.38 -4.16 22.26
CA GLY A 268 23.36 -2.98 21.40
C GLY A 268 23.13 -1.73 22.26
N SER A 269 23.37 -0.55 21.70
CA SER A 269 23.05 0.71 22.33
C SER A 269 22.73 1.77 21.30
N ALA A 270 21.57 2.41 21.47
CA ALA A 270 21.12 3.52 20.65
C ALA A 270 21.51 4.88 21.25
N TYR A 271 21.90 5.82 20.39
CA TYR A 271 22.22 7.20 20.75
C TYR A 271 21.28 8.11 19.98
N ILE A 272 20.36 8.80 20.65
CA ILE A 272 19.28 9.55 20.00
C ILE A 272 19.40 11.02 20.37
N TRP A 273 19.75 11.86 19.41
CA TRP A 273 19.80 13.30 19.59
C TRP A 273 18.48 13.96 19.19
N TYR A 274 17.99 14.84 20.07
CA TYR A 274 16.70 15.48 19.91
C TYR A 274 16.74 16.95 20.35
N TYR A 275 15.81 17.74 19.83
CA TYR A 275 15.59 19.09 20.32
C TYR A 275 14.84 19.05 21.66
N ALA A 276 15.45 19.54 22.73
CA ALA A 276 14.92 19.44 24.09
C ALA A 276 13.58 20.17 24.30
N THR A 277 13.22 21.10 23.41
CA THR A 277 11.95 21.84 23.47
C THR A 277 10.80 21.16 22.73
N SER A 278 11.04 20.62 21.53
CA SER A 278 10.00 19.97 20.72
C SER A 278 9.97 18.46 20.89
N MET A 279 11.01 17.88 21.49
CA MET A 279 11.24 16.43 21.56
C MET A 279 11.34 15.77 20.18
N GLU A 280 11.68 16.55 19.14
CA GLU A 280 11.89 16.04 17.79
C GLU A 280 13.32 15.51 17.65
N VAL A 281 13.44 14.26 17.21
CA VAL A 281 14.70 13.61 16.88
C VAL A 281 15.24 14.19 15.57
N PHE A 282 16.53 14.44 15.51
CA PHE A 282 17.18 14.88 14.26
C PHE A 282 18.36 13.98 13.85
N GLU A 283 18.82 13.11 14.74
CA GLU A 283 19.91 12.18 14.49
C GLU A 283 19.86 11.01 15.47
N ALA A 284 20.19 9.81 14.98
CA ALA A 284 20.32 8.62 15.82
C ALA A 284 21.44 7.69 15.33
N ASP A 285 22.33 7.30 16.24
CA ASP A 285 23.38 6.32 16.00
C ASP A 285 23.12 5.03 16.78
N MET A 286 23.83 3.97 16.39
CA MET A 286 23.74 2.67 17.07
C MET A 286 25.10 1.95 17.10
N VAL A 287 25.45 1.49 18.30
CA VAL A 287 26.64 0.67 18.55
C VAL A 287 26.21 -0.72 18.98
N LEU A 288 26.58 -1.74 18.21
CA LEU A 288 26.45 -3.14 18.55
C LEU A 288 27.74 -3.64 19.20
N ASN A 289 27.63 -4.42 20.28
CA ASN A 289 28.78 -4.79 21.08
C ASN A 289 29.59 -5.93 20.42
N ASP A 290 30.79 -5.62 19.95
CA ASP A 290 31.70 -6.55 19.26
C ASP A 290 32.42 -7.52 20.21
N TYR A 291 32.22 -7.40 21.53
CA TYR A 291 32.66 -8.41 22.49
C TYR A 291 31.96 -9.76 22.28
N TRP A 292 30.69 -9.70 21.86
CA TRP A 292 29.84 -10.89 21.70
C TRP A 292 29.98 -11.48 20.31
N SER A 293 29.75 -12.79 20.21
CA SER A 293 29.81 -13.53 18.96
C SER A 293 28.49 -13.45 18.18
N TRP A 294 28.50 -12.85 17.00
CA TRP A 294 27.28 -12.57 16.20
C TRP A 294 26.94 -13.64 15.14
N SER A 295 25.67 -13.65 14.69
CA SER A 295 25.17 -14.41 13.55
C SER A 295 24.12 -13.63 12.76
N ALA A 296 24.23 -13.65 11.43
CA ALA A 296 23.22 -13.15 10.49
C ALA A 296 22.54 -14.28 9.71
N ALA A 297 22.67 -15.53 10.17
CA ALA A 297 22.11 -16.70 9.48
C ALA A 297 20.57 -16.78 9.60
N PRO A 298 19.86 -17.41 8.66
CA PRO A 298 18.41 -17.62 8.76
C PRO A 298 17.97 -18.27 10.07
N THR A 299 18.80 -19.17 10.61
CA THR A 299 18.67 -19.74 11.96
C THR A 299 19.87 -19.34 12.80
N CYS A 300 19.66 -18.65 13.91
CA CYS A 300 20.74 -18.25 14.81
C CYS A 300 21.23 -19.44 15.65
N PRO A 301 22.54 -19.73 15.69
CA PRO A 301 23.11 -20.72 16.61
C PRO A 301 22.86 -20.37 18.08
N VAL A 302 22.70 -21.39 18.93
CA VAL A 302 22.38 -21.24 20.37
C VAL A 302 23.50 -20.61 21.22
N ASP A 303 24.67 -20.38 20.64
CA ASP A 303 25.85 -19.75 21.25
C ASP A 303 26.22 -18.43 20.56
N ARG A 304 25.31 -17.86 19.77
CA ARG A 304 25.49 -16.61 19.03
C ARG A 304 24.36 -15.62 19.30
N VAL A 305 24.67 -14.34 19.14
CA VAL A 305 23.69 -13.25 19.15
C VAL A 305 23.16 -13.04 17.74
N ASP A 306 21.84 -12.94 17.59
CA ASP A 306 21.22 -12.71 16.28
C ASP A 306 21.20 -11.22 15.91
N VAL A 307 21.77 -10.88 14.75
CA VAL A 307 21.85 -9.49 14.28
C VAL A 307 20.45 -8.89 14.06
N GLN A 308 19.54 -9.60 13.38
CA GLN A 308 18.21 -9.07 13.07
C GLN A 308 17.36 -8.91 14.34
N ASN A 309 17.45 -9.86 15.28
CA ASN A 309 16.72 -9.83 16.55
C ASN A 309 17.11 -8.62 17.40
N VAL A 310 18.41 -8.40 17.60
CA VAL A 310 18.89 -7.26 18.39
C VAL A 310 18.56 -5.97 17.66
N LEU A 311 18.85 -5.88 16.36
CA LEU A 311 18.61 -4.62 15.66
C LEU A 311 17.13 -4.24 15.59
N ALA A 312 16.21 -5.20 15.48
CA ALA A 312 14.79 -4.90 15.53
C ALA A 312 14.39 -4.24 16.86
N HIS A 313 14.98 -4.66 17.97
CA HIS A 313 14.80 -4.04 19.29
C HIS A 313 15.38 -2.62 19.33
N GLU A 314 16.66 -2.46 18.96
CA GLU A 314 17.35 -1.17 19.00
C GLU A 314 16.71 -0.13 18.05
N LEU A 315 16.21 -0.56 16.89
CA LEU A 315 15.45 0.31 15.99
C LEU A 315 14.11 0.75 16.58
N GLY A 316 13.54 -0.03 17.50
CA GLY A 316 12.38 0.40 18.27
C GLY A 316 12.68 1.60 19.17
N HIS A 317 13.92 1.74 19.67
CA HIS A 317 14.36 2.98 20.33
C HIS A 317 14.47 4.14 19.36
N TRP A 318 14.98 3.93 18.15
CA TRP A 318 14.99 4.96 17.10
C TRP A 318 13.56 5.41 16.73
N VAL A 319 12.60 4.49 16.70
CA VAL A 319 11.17 4.79 16.54
C VAL A 319 10.65 5.66 17.69
N GLY A 320 11.15 5.46 18.91
CA GLY A 320 10.76 6.19 20.10
C GLY A 320 10.18 5.31 21.21
N LEU A 321 10.24 3.99 21.11
CA LEU A 321 9.72 3.08 22.14
C LEU A 321 10.75 2.81 23.24
N LYS A 322 10.26 2.67 24.48
CA LYS A 322 11.05 2.29 25.66
C LYS A 322 11.08 0.78 25.82
N ASP A 323 12.08 0.31 26.55
CA ASP A 323 12.13 -1.06 27.04
C ASP A 323 10.93 -1.44 27.92
N LEU A 324 10.61 -2.72 27.83
CA LEU A 324 9.68 -3.45 28.68
C LEU A 324 10.43 -4.56 29.43
N TYR A 325 10.05 -4.81 30.68
CA TYR A 325 10.78 -5.72 31.57
C TYR A 325 9.87 -6.66 32.36
N GLU A 326 8.55 -6.63 32.13
CA GLU A 326 7.65 -7.57 32.80
C GLU A 326 7.70 -8.93 32.11
N THR A 327 7.51 -10.02 32.87
CA THR A 327 7.55 -11.37 32.30
C THR A 327 6.46 -11.61 31.25
N ALA A 328 5.39 -10.82 31.26
CA ALA A 328 4.33 -10.87 30.25
C ALA A 328 4.77 -10.26 28.91
N ASP A 329 5.78 -9.38 28.93
CA ASP A 329 6.34 -8.73 27.74
C ASP A 329 7.41 -9.58 27.06
N ALA A 330 7.73 -10.76 27.59
CA ALA A 330 8.88 -11.54 27.17
C ALA A 330 8.89 -11.96 25.69
N GLU A 331 7.75 -11.89 24.99
CA GLU A 331 7.61 -12.16 23.56
C GLU A 331 7.65 -10.90 22.69
N LYS A 332 7.67 -9.70 23.28
CA LYS A 332 7.64 -8.41 22.58
C LYS A 332 9.01 -8.03 22.05
N THR A 333 9.04 -7.30 20.93
CA THR A 333 10.28 -6.76 20.36
C THR A 333 10.95 -5.81 21.34
N MET A 334 10.18 -4.96 22.04
CA MET A 334 10.71 -4.03 23.03
C MET A 334 11.02 -4.64 24.40
N TYR A 335 11.05 -5.97 24.54
CA TYR A 335 11.53 -6.60 25.79
C TYR A 335 13.03 -6.39 25.96
N GLY A 336 13.47 -5.82 27.08
CA GLY A 336 14.86 -5.36 27.28
C GLY A 336 15.90 -6.46 27.49
N TYR A 337 15.49 -7.73 27.66
CA TYR A 337 16.44 -8.85 27.76
C TYR A 337 16.59 -9.57 26.42
N SER A 338 17.83 -9.93 26.08
CA SER A 338 18.15 -10.72 24.88
C SER A 338 18.78 -12.07 25.26
N TYR A 339 18.45 -13.13 24.53
CA TYR A 339 18.90 -14.50 24.81
C TYR A 339 19.78 -15.07 23.68
N TRP A 340 20.68 -16.00 24.02
CA TRP A 340 21.51 -16.67 23.01
C TRP A 340 20.65 -17.47 22.01
N GLY A 341 20.90 -17.30 20.72
CA GLY A 341 20.14 -17.93 19.64
C GLY A 341 18.70 -17.43 19.46
N GLU A 342 18.31 -16.36 20.16
CA GLU A 342 16.98 -15.77 20.08
C GLU A 342 16.72 -15.15 18.70
N VAL A 343 15.53 -15.41 18.15
CA VAL A 343 15.08 -14.85 16.85
C VAL A 343 13.66 -14.29 16.90
N GLN A 344 13.00 -14.32 18.06
CA GLN A 344 11.59 -13.95 18.20
C GLN A 344 11.34 -12.47 17.87
N LYS A 345 12.31 -11.59 18.17
CA LYS A 345 12.20 -10.14 17.95
C LYS A 345 12.41 -9.74 16.50
N ARG A 346 12.70 -10.69 15.61
CA ARG A 346 12.72 -10.45 14.15
C ARG A 346 11.35 -10.07 13.57
N THR A 347 10.29 -10.23 14.35
CA THR A 347 8.92 -9.79 14.04
C THR A 347 8.40 -8.90 15.16
N LEU A 348 7.50 -7.97 14.85
CA LEU A 348 6.87 -7.09 15.84
C LEU A 348 5.71 -7.78 16.54
N HIS A 349 5.59 -7.58 17.85
CA HIS A 349 4.38 -7.90 18.60
C HIS A 349 3.27 -6.87 18.31
N GLU A 350 2.01 -7.23 18.52
CA GLU A 350 0.86 -6.32 18.31
C GLU A 350 0.98 -5.03 19.13
N ASP A 351 1.54 -5.13 20.33
CA ASP A 351 1.79 -4.00 21.21
C ASP A 351 2.92 -3.08 20.72
N ASP A 352 3.95 -3.63 20.06
CA ASP A 352 5.01 -2.83 19.43
C ASP A 352 4.43 -2.04 18.24
N ILE A 353 3.55 -2.68 17.45
CA ILE A 353 2.80 -2.04 16.36
C ILE A 353 1.86 -0.96 16.91
N ALA A 354 1.14 -1.23 18.01
CA ALA A 354 0.26 -0.25 18.65
C ALA A 354 1.05 0.97 19.15
N GLY A 355 2.25 0.76 19.69
CA GLY A 355 3.17 1.84 20.05
C GLY A 355 3.60 2.66 18.85
N LEU A 356 3.99 2.00 17.75
CA LEU A 356 4.35 2.67 16.50
C LEU A 356 3.21 3.51 15.93
N GLN A 357 1.99 2.97 15.89
CA GLN A 357 0.78 3.66 15.41
C GLN A 357 0.41 4.87 16.28
N ALA A 358 0.67 4.79 17.60
CA ALA A 358 0.39 5.89 18.50
C ALA A 358 1.36 7.06 18.31
N ILE A 359 2.62 6.77 17.96
CA ILE A 359 3.65 7.79 17.70
C ILE A 359 3.51 8.34 16.28
N TYR A 360 3.30 7.47 15.28
CA TYR A 360 3.23 7.81 13.85
C TYR A 360 1.94 7.27 13.23
N PRO A 361 0.76 7.82 13.58
CA PRO A 361 -0.49 7.35 13.01
C PRO A 361 -0.49 7.54 11.50
N ALA A 362 -0.84 6.49 10.75
CA ALA A 362 -1.14 6.67 9.34
C ALA A 362 -2.27 7.70 9.16
N PRO A 363 -2.24 8.52 8.10
CA PRO A 363 -3.40 9.32 7.75
C PRO A 363 -4.64 8.41 7.68
N PRO A 364 -5.84 8.91 8.06
CA PRO A 364 -7.05 8.12 7.90
C PRO A 364 -7.12 7.59 6.46
N ALA A 365 -7.45 6.30 6.30
CA ALA A 365 -7.59 5.68 4.99
C ALA A 365 -8.55 6.52 4.13
N MET A 366 -8.00 7.15 3.10
CA MET A 366 -8.75 7.95 2.15
C MET A 366 -8.60 7.25 0.80
N ILE A 367 -9.61 6.45 0.44
CA ILE A 367 -9.75 6.01 -0.95
C ILE A 367 -10.06 7.26 -1.77
N ASN A 368 -9.08 7.75 -2.53
CA ASN A 368 -9.30 8.87 -3.45
C ASN A 368 -10.23 8.44 -4.59
N TYR A 369 -10.98 9.39 -5.15
CA TYR A 369 -11.92 9.10 -6.24
C TYR A 369 -11.21 8.42 -7.41
N PRO A 370 -11.56 7.18 -7.75
CA PRO A 370 -10.87 6.43 -8.79
C PRO A 370 -11.05 7.14 -10.13
N GLN A 371 -10.01 7.15 -10.96
CA GLN A 371 -9.98 7.81 -12.26
C GLN A 371 -9.93 6.79 -13.39
N VAL A 372 -10.34 7.19 -14.59
CA VAL A 372 -10.31 6.35 -15.79
C VAL A 372 -9.69 7.07 -16.99
N ALA A 373 -8.96 6.34 -17.83
CA ALA A 373 -8.41 6.82 -19.08
C ALA A 373 -8.64 5.80 -20.22
N PRO A 374 -9.12 6.24 -21.40
CA PRO A 374 -9.65 7.58 -21.65
C PRO A 374 -10.98 7.81 -20.92
N GLU A 375 -11.27 9.06 -20.55
CA GLU A 375 -12.55 9.46 -19.93
C GLU A 375 -13.74 9.35 -20.89
N ALA A 376 -13.48 9.36 -22.21
CA ALA A 376 -14.49 9.13 -23.22
C ALA A 376 -13.92 8.29 -24.36
N GLY A 377 -14.69 7.33 -24.88
CA GLY A 377 -14.23 6.48 -25.97
C GLY A 377 -15.32 5.85 -26.81
N TYR A 378 -14.86 5.11 -27.82
CA TYR A 378 -15.70 4.42 -28.79
C TYR A 378 -15.10 3.06 -29.15
N SER A 379 -15.96 2.06 -29.31
CA SER A 379 -15.60 0.81 -29.95
C SER A 379 -16.71 0.26 -30.85
N GLU A 380 -16.31 -0.40 -31.94
CA GLU A 380 -17.21 -1.28 -32.69
C GLU A 380 -17.49 -2.56 -31.88
N PRO A 381 -18.70 -3.14 -31.98
CA PRO A 381 -18.95 -4.44 -31.39
C PRO A 381 -18.03 -5.50 -31.98
N GLY A 382 -17.33 -6.24 -31.12
CA GLY A 382 -16.32 -7.23 -31.53
C GLY A 382 -14.91 -6.67 -31.68
N ALA A 383 -14.69 -5.36 -31.47
CA ALA A 383 -13.35 -4.78 -31.36
C ALA A 383 -12.87 -4.80 -29.89
N TRP A 384 -11.62 -5.21 -29.68
CA TRP A 384 -10.95 -5.05 -28.38
C TRP A 384 -10.59 -3.59 -28.17
N PHE A 385 -10.79 -3.10 -26.96
CA PHE A 385 -10.35 -1.79 -26.51
C PHE A 385 -9.85 -1.88 -25.06
N SER A 386 -9.09 -0.88 -24.65
CA SER A 386 -8.56 -0.81 -23.30
C SER A 386 -9.07 0.40 -22.56
N VAL A 387 -9.35 0.19 -21.29
CA VAL A 387 -9.66 1.23 -20.30
C VAL A 387 -8.64 1.08 -19.19
N THR A 388 -8.01 2.17 -18.77
CA THR A 388 -7.04 2.18 -17.67
C THR A 388 -7.67 2.87 -16.47
N THR A 389 -7.65 2.24 -15.31
CA THR A 389 -8.18 2.78 -14.06
C THR A 389 -7.06 3.02 -13.08
N THR A 390 -7.08 4.16 -12.40
CA THR A 390 -6.10 4.52 -11.37
C THR A 390 -6.81 4.68 -10.03
N VAL A 391 -6.29 3.99 -9.02
CA VAL A 391 -6.81 3.97 -7.65
C VAL A 391 -5.68 4.38 -6.72
N TYR A 392 -6.00 5.25 -5.76
CA TYR A 392 -5.07 5.69 -4.74
C TYR A 392 -5.63 5.32 -3.37
N GLU A 393 -4.81 4.62 -2.59
CA GLU A 393 -5.12 4.20 -1.22
C GLU A 393 -3.99 4.65 -0.30
N SER A 394 -4.28 5.61 0.59
CA SER A 394 -3.27 6.25 1.44
C SER A 394 -2.58 5.27 2.39
N ALA A 395 -3.22 4.14 2.71
CA ALA A 395 -2.62 3.07 3.51
C ALA A 395 -1.81 2.05 2.68
N GLY A 396 -1.59 2.31 1.39
CA GLY A 396 -0.89 1.41 0.47
C GLY A 396 -1.84 0.51 -0.32
N TRP A 397 -1.46 0.19 -1.56
CA TRP A 397 -2.30 -0.60 -2.46
C TRP A 397 -2.65 -2.00 -1.92
N GLN A 398 -1.82 -2.56 -1.03
CA GLN A 398 -2.03 -3.86 -0.39
C GLN A 398 -3.30 -3.91 0.45
N ASN A 399 -3.80 -2.74 0.89
CA ASN A 399 -5.01 -2.62 1.68
C ASN A 399 -6.29 -2.71 0.82
N LEU A 400 -6.17 -2.71 -0.51
CA LEU A 400 -7.30 -2.87 -1.41
C LEU A 400 -7.75 -4.34 -1.49
N ARG A 401 -9.06 -4.57 -1.53
CA ARG A 401 -9.67 -5.89 -1.76
C ARG A 401 -10.15 -6.02 -3.21
N TYR A 402 -11.01 -5.10 -3.65
CA TYR A 402 -11.64 -5.13 -4.95
C TYR A 402 -11.55 -3.79 -5.67
N VAL A 403 -11.24 -3.85 -6.97
CA VAL A 403 -11.45 -2.74 -7.91
C VAL A 403 -12.42 -3.22 -8.99
N ASP A 404 -13.58 -2.60 -9.05
CA ASP A 404 -14.66 -2.98 -9.96
C ASP A 404 -14.84 -1.93 -11.08
N LEU A 405 -14.90 -2.40 -12.32
CA LEU A 405 -15.21 -1.63 -13.52
C LEU A 405 -16.60 -2.01 -14.03
N LEU A 406 -17.45 -1.01 -14.24
CA LEU A 406 -18.77 -1.18 -14.83
C LEU A 406 -18.92 -0.22 -16.02
N VAL A 407 -19.33 -0.71 -17.18
CA VAL A 407 -19.72 0.16 -18.30
C VAL A 407 -21.16 -0.16 -18.63
N ASN A 408 -22.10 0.73 -18.29
CA ASN A 408 -23.53 0.50 -18.46
C ASN A 408 -24.35 1.80 -18.51
N ASP A 409 -25.65 1.69 -18.79
CA ASP A 409 -26.61 2.80 -18.82
C ASP A 409 -27.25 3.09 -17.44
N SER A 410 -26.82 2.35 -16.43
CA SER A 410 -27.31 2.39 -15.05
C SER A 410 -26.30 1.72 -14.12
N GLY A 411 -26.43 1.90 -12.81
CA GLY A 411 -25.58 1.22 -11.80
C GLY A 411 -25.85 -0.29 -11.65
N ALA A 412 -26.61 -0.92 -12.55
CA ALA A 412 -26.89 -2.35 -12.52
C ALA A 412 -25.71 -3.16 -13.10
N LEU A 413 -25.36 -4.27 -12.45
CA LEU A 413 -24.26 -5.15 -12.89
C LEU A 413 -24.66 -6.18 -13.94
N THR A 414 -25.96 -6.32 -14.20
CA THR A 414 -26.48 -7.30 -15.15
C THR A 414 -26.60 -6.73 -16.57
N ARG A 415 -26.60 -7.62 -17.57
CA ARG A 415 -26.75 -7.30 -19.00
C ARG A 415 -25.74 -6.28 -19.54
N THR A 416 -24.52 -6.31 -19.01
CA THR A 416 -23.51 -5.31 -19.34
C THR A 416 -22.08 -5.83 -19.16
N LEU A 417 -21.08 -4.96 -19.35
CA LEU A 417 -19.71 -5.22 -18.92
C LEU A 417 -19.56 -4.79 -17.45
N ALA A 418 -19.46 -5.76 -16.55
CA ALA A 418 -19.06 -5.56 -15.17
C ALA A 418 -17.88 -6.50 -14.88
N ALA A 419 -16.72 -5.94 -14.58
CA ALA A 419 -15.49 -6.63 -14.30
C ALA A 419 -14.99 -6.28 -12.89
N ARG A 420 -14.31 -7.23 -12.25
CA ARG A 420 -13.69 -7.07 -10.93
C ARG A 420 -12.26 -7.54 -11.00
N TYR A 421 -11.38 -6.83 -10.33
CA TYR A 421 -10.04 -7.29 -10.01
C TYR A 421 -9.98 -7.54 -8.50
N ASP A 422 -9.70 -8.80 -8.13
CA ASP A 422 -9.38 -9.19 -6.76
C ASP A 422 -7.88 -8.98 -6.55
N VAL A 423 -7.54 -7.95 -5.77
CA VAL A 423 -6.16 -7.51 -5.54
C VAL A 423 -5.36 -8.60 -4.84
N GLN A 424 -5.99 -9.31 -3.90
CA GLN A 424 -5.34 -10.32 -3.06
C GLN A 424 -5.11 -11.63 -3.80
N ALA A 425 -5.99 -11.96 -4.74
CA ALA A 425 -5.88 -13.16 -5.58
C ALA A 425 -5.10 -12.92 -6.88
N ASN A 426 -4.83 -11.66 -7.26
CA ASN A 426 -4.32 -11.27 -8.58
C ASN A 426 -5.15 -11.91 -9.71
N GLU A 427 -6.46 -11.74 -9.64
CA GLU A 427 -7.40 -12.36 -10.57
C GLU A 427 -8.50 -11.38 -11.00
N MET A 428 -8.77 -11.34 -12.30
CA MET A 428 -9.87 -10.59 -12.88
C MET A 428 -11.05 -11.50 -13.22
N ARG A 429 -12.27 -11.01 -12.98
CA ARG A 429 -13.52 -11.76 -13.18
C ARG A 429 -14.56 -10.90 -13.85
N LEU A 430 -15.52 -11.56 -14.50
CA LEU A 430 -16.74 -10.91 -15.00
C LEU A 430 -17.92 -11.23 -14.09
N HIS A 431 -18.81 -10.27 -13.93
CA HIS A 431 -20.10 -10.46 -13.29
C HIS A 431 -21.01 -11.32 -14.19
N ASP A 432 -21.92 -12.09 -13.60
CA ASP A 432 -22.91 -12.82 -14.38
C ASP A 432 -23.88 -11.86 -15.08
N PRO A 433 -24.22 -12.08 -16.36
CA PRO A 433 -25.06 -11.15 -17.11
C PRO A 433 -26.54 -11.18 -16.71
N VAL A 434 -26.97 -12.15 -15.89
CA VAL A 434 -28.37 -12.33 -15.50
C VAL A 434 -28.52 -12.49 -13.98
N GLY A 435 -27.69 -13.33 -13.37
CA GLY A 435 -27.60 -13.50 -11.94
C GLY A 435 -26.81 -12.36 -11.29
N ASP A 436 -27.14 -12.07 -10.04
CA ASP A 436 -26.47 -11.03 -9.25
C ASP A 436 -25.27 -11.63 -8.49
N PHE A 437 -24.28 -12.14 -9.22
CA PHE A 437 -23.10 -12.76 -8.64
C PHE A 437 -21.87 -12.63 -9.56
N TRP A 438 -20.68 -12.58 -8.96
CA TRP A 438 -19.41 -12.68 -9.66
C TRP A 438 -19.14 -14.13 -10.09
N ARG A 439 -18.78 -14.33 -11.36
CA ARG A 439 -18.53 -15.67 -11.89
C ARG A 439 -17.27 -16.28 -11.28
N SER A 440 -17.24 -17.60 -11.17
CA SER A 440 -16.11 -18.33 -10.60
C SER A 440 -14.91 -18.48 -11.53
N GLU A 441 -15.13 -18.30 -12.84
CA GLU A 441 -14.04 -18.28 -13.82
C GLU A 441 -13.36 -16.91 -13.83
N GLY A 442 -12.03 -16.91 -13.79
CA GLY A 442 -11.21 -15.71 -13.80
C GLY A 442 -10.03 -15.82 -14.76
N VAL A 443 -9.38 -14.69 -14.99
CA VAL A 443 -8.12 -14.58 -15.72
C VAL A 443 -7.11 -13.76 -14.91
N THR A 444 -5.84 -14.14 -14.97
CA THR A 444 -4.76 -13.36 -14.36
C THR A 444 -4.30 -12.28 -15.35
N PRO A 445 -4.17 -11.00 -14.93
CA PRO A 445 -3.65 -9.95 -15.80
C PRO A 445 -2.21 -10.25 -16.24
N GLY A 446 -1.91 -10.00 -17.51
CA GLY A 446 -0.64 -10.32 -18.16
C GLY A 446 -0.47 -11.80 -18.54
N ALA A 447 -1.45 -12.66 -18.22
CA ALA A 447 -1.41 -14.09 -18.54
C ALA A 447 -2.45 -14.45 -19.62
N GLY A 448 -2.17 -15.49 -20.41
CA GLY A 448 -3.07 -15.97 -21.45
C GLY A 448 -4.44 -16.39 -20.92
N GLY A 449 -5.52 -15.96 -21.60
CA GLY A 449 -6.89 -16.40 -21.30
C GLY A 449 -7.93 -15.34 -21.66
N THR A 450 -9.14 -15.79 -22.01
CA THR A 450 -10.27 -14.89 -22.26
C THR A 450 -11.51 -15.46 -21.59
N ILE A 451 -12.19 -14.65 -20.80
CA ILE A 451 -13.50 -14.97 -20.22
C ILE A 451 -14.56 -14.05 -20.82
N GLY A 452 -15.81 -14.51 -20.87
CA GLY A 452 -16.86 -13.74 -21.52
C GLY A 452 -18.24 -14.32 -21.36
N HIS A 453 -19.23 -13.50 -21.71
CA HIS A 453 -20.63 -13.87 -21.81
C HIS A 453 -21.27 -13.15 -23.00
N ILE A 454 -22.60 -13.25 -23.16
CA ILE A 454 -23.30 -12.79 -24.37
C ILE A 454 -23.24 -11.26 -24.62
N TYR A 455 -22.71 -10.46 -23.69
CA TYR A 455 -22.66 -8.99 -23.78
C TYR A 455 -21.25 -8.44 -23.83
N ALA A 456 -20.27 -9.11 -23.20
CA ALA A 456 -18.90 -8.64 -23.15
C ALA A 456 -17.89 -9.78 -22.95
N GLN A 457 -16.62 -9.48 -23.25
CA GLN A 457 -15.46 -10.35 -23.02
C GLN A 457 -14.33 -9.55 -22.35
N LEU A 458 -13.46 -10.25 -21.63
CA LEU A 458 -12.27 -9.73 -20.94
C LEU A 458 -11.06 -10.63 -21.27
N ASP A 459 -9.97 -10.03 -21.74
CA ASP A 459 -8.72 -10.72 -22.11
C ASP A 459 -7.65 -10.51 -21.03
N GLY A 460 -7.20 -11.58 -20.39
CA GLY A 460 -6.15 -11.53 -19.38
C GLY A 460 -4.78 -11.16 -19.96
N ALA A 461 -4.49 -11.54 -21.21
CA ALA A 461 -3.17 -11.37 -21.82
C ALA A 461 -2.89 -9.91 -22.17
N GLN A 462 -3.95 -9.17 -22.51
CA GLN A 462 -3.89 -7.75 -22.86
C GLN A 462 -4.27 -6.84 -21.69
N SER A 463 -4.73 -7.41 -20.57
CA SER A 463 -4.94 -6.68 -19.32
C SER A 463 -3.65 -6.66 -18.50
N SER A 464 -3.47 -5.65 -17.65
CA SER A 464 -2.26 -5.52 -16.81
C SER A 464 -2.56 -4.80 -15.51
N VAL A 465 -1.76 -5.05 -14.47
CA VAL A 465 -1.81 -4.32 -13.19
C VAL A 465 -0.40 -3.88 -12.84
N VAL A 466 -0.26 -2.61 -12.45
CA VAL A 466 0.98 -2.02 -11.95
C VAL A 466 0.64 -1.31 -10.65
N ALA A 467 1.38 -1.58 -9.57
CA ALA A 467 1.17 -0.96 -8.27
C ALA A 467 2.51 -0.48 -7.69
N ASP A 468 2.50 0.68 -7.06
CA ASP A 468 3.67 1.33 -6.47
C ASP A 468 3.24 2.20 -5.28
N GLY A 469 3.74 1.90 -4.08
CA GLY A 469 3.36 2.61 -2.85
C GLY A 469 1.85 2.65 -2.57
N ASP A 470 1.25 3.83 -2.73
CA ASP A 470 -0.16 4.13 -2.52
C ASP A 470 -1.00 4.11 -3.82
N LEU A 471 -0.38 3.87 -4.97
CA LEU A 471 -1.01 3.94 -6.28
C LEU A 471 -1.14 2.56 -6.93
N MET A 472 -2.34 2.24 -7.45
CA MET A 472 -2.58 1.10 -8.31
C MET A 472 -3.17 1.55 -9.66
N THR A 473 -2.60 1.03 -10.75
CA THR A 473 -3.08 1.23 -12.12
C THR A 473 -3.44 -0.11 -12.75
N ILE A 474 -4.68 -0.23 -13.23
CA ILE A 474 -5.20 -1.44 -13.89
C ILE A 474 -5.59 -1.10 -15.31
N THR A 475 -5.07 -1.83 -16.29
CA THR A 475 -5.52 -1.77 -17.68
C THR A 475 -6.41 -2.97 -17.95
N TRP A 476 -7.65 -2.69 -18.35
CA TRP A 476 -8.69 -3.66 -18.68
C TRP A 476 -8.80 -3.79 -20.19
N ALA A 477 -8.49 -4.96 -20.74
CA ALA A 477 -8.70 -5.24 -22.16
C ALA A 477 -10.05 -5.94 -22.37
N VAL A 478 -11.02 -5.19 -22.86
CA VAL A 478 -12.42 -5.60 -22.92
C VAL A 478 -12.99 -5.46 -24.32
N GLN A 479 -14.09 -6.17 -24.57
CA GLN A 479 -14.81 -6.13 -25.83
C GLN A 479 -16.30 -6.23 -25.58
N PHE A 480 -17.09 -5.41 -26.28
CA PHE A 480 -18.55 -5.54 -26.31
C PHE A 480 -19.03 -6.41 -27.47
N THR A 481 -20.14 -7.14 -27.27
CA THR A 481 -20.83 -7.80 -28.37
C THR A 481 -21.81 -6.86 -29.06
N TRP A 482 -22.31 -7.27 -30.23
CA TRP A 482 -23.32 -6.53 -30.99
C TRP A 482 -24.60 -6.22 -30.21
N ARG A 483 -24.87 -6.92 -29.10
CA ARG A 483 -26.06 -6.69 -28.27
C ARG A 483 -26.03 -5.35 -27.53
N LYS A 484 -24.86 -4.75 -27.37
CA LYS A 484 -24.65 -3.44 -26.72
C LYS A 484 -24.48 -2.31 -27.73
N SER A 485 -24.38 -2.62 -29.03
CA SER A 485 -24.21 -1.62 -30.07
C SER A 485 -25.44 -0.72 -30.23
N GLY A 486 -25.22 0.50 -30.70
CA GLY A 486 -26.23 1.52 -30.94
C GLY A 486 -26.61 2.31 -29.69
N ASN A 487 -25.73 2.35 -28.67
CA ASN A 487 -25.97 3.04 -27.41
C ASN A 487 -24.70 3.75 -26.88
N ALA A 488 -24.93 4.77 -26.06
CA ALA A 488 -23.93 5.37 -25.19
C ALA A 488 -24.11 4.84 -23.77
N TYR A 489 -23.01 4.62 -23.07
CA TYR A 489 -22.94 4.12 -21.71
C TYR A 489 -22.06 5.02 -20.87
N SER A 490 -22.30 5.02 -19.57
CA SER A 490 -21.39 5.60 -18.59
C SER A 490 -20.46 4.51 -18.05
N THR A 491 -19.25 4.91 -17.69
CA THR A 491 -18.20 4.09 -17.10
C THR A 491 -18.15 4.43 -15.62
N TYR A 492 -18.35 3.43 -14.79
CA TYR A 492 -18.36 3.53 -13.34
C TYR A 492 -17.22 2.72 -12.73
N LEU A 493 -16.70 3.25 -11.63
CA LEU A 493 -15.72 2.57 -10.79
C LEU A 493 -16.20 2.46 -9.36
N ARG A 494 -15.85 1.34 -8.73
CA ARG A 494 -16.05 1.09 -7.31
C ARG A 494 -14.80 0.44 -6.74
N VAL A 495 -14.36 0.91 -5.59
CA VAL A 495 -13.23 0.36 -4.85
C VAL A 495 -13.73 -0.12 -3.49
N GLU A 496 -13.14 -1.20 -2.99
CA GLU A 496 -13.39 -1.78 -1.67
C GLU A 496 -12.05 -2.18 -1.04
N ASP A 497 -11.83 -1.80 0.22
CA ASP A 497 -10.64 -2.18 0.97
C ASP A 497 -10.80 -3.51 1.71
N LEU A 498 -9.76 -3.96 2.41
CA LEU A 498 -9.76 -5.19 3.21
C LEU A 498 -10.69 -5.12 4.44
N GLN A 499 -11.05 -3.92 4.89
CA GLN A 499 -11.96 -3.70 6.01
C GLN A 499 -13.43 -3.72 5.57
N GLY A 500 -13.67 -3.67 4.25
CA GLY A 500 -14.99 -3.70 3.63
C GLY A 500 -15.57 -2.30 3.38
N ASP A 501 -14.80 -1.24 3.64
CA ASP A 501 -15.20 0.12 3.29
C ASP A 501 -15.13 0.28 1.77
N SER A 502 -16.10 1.01 1.22
CA SER A 502 -16.26 1.13 -0.23
C SER A 502 -16.64 2.53 -0.64
N THR A 503 -16.09 2.97 -1.78
CA THR A 503 -16.43 4.25 -2.42
C THR A 503 -17.87 4.30 -2.92
N GLY A 504 -18.54 3.15 -3.01
CA GLY A 504 -19.71 3.00 -3.88
C GLY A 504 -19.34 3.19 -5.35
N TRP A 505 -20.36 3.20 -6.22
CA TRP A 505 -20.18 3.42 -7.65
C TRP A 505 -20.08 4.92 -7.96
N SER A 506 -18.97 5.34 -8.56
CA SER A 506 -18.74 6.69 -9.07
C SER A 506 -18.76 6.68 -10.60
N ASP A 507 -19.45 7.63 -11.23
CA ASP A 507 -19.36 7.87 -12.68
C ASP A 507 -18.03 8.56 -12.98
N VAL A 508 -17.24 8.01 -13.89
CA VAL A 508 -15.87 8.47 -14.17
C VAL A 508 -15.61 8.68 -15.66
N GLY A 509 -16.57 8.37 -16.54
CA GLY A 509 -16.38 8.53 -17.98
C GLY A 509 -17.51 7.97 -18.83
N ASP A 510 -17.36 8.04 -20.14
CA ASP A 510 -18.38 7.66 -21.13
C ASP A 510 -17.82 6.71 -22.20
N TRP A 511 -18.63 5.75 -22.64
CA TRP A 511 -18.26 4.87 -23.73
C TRP A 511 -19.40 4.63 -24.72
N ILE A 512 -19.12 4.86 -26.01
CA ILE A 512 -20.06 4.57 -27.08
C ILE A 512 -19.74 3.21 -27.70
N VAL A 513 -20.75 2.35 -27.82
CA VAL A 513 -20.65 1.13 -28.62
C VAL A 513 -21.55 1.31 -29.82
N ASN A 514 -20.96 1.41 -31.02
CA ASN A 514 -21.71 1.70 -32.23
C ASN A 514 -21.13 0.99 -33.44
N ARG A 515 -22.00 0.51 -34.33
CA ARG A 515 -21.60 0.11 -35.69
C ARG A 515 -22.39 0.97 -36.65
N GLY A 516 -21.66 1.65 -37.53
CA GLY A 516 -22.29 2.56 -38.48
C GLY A 516 -23.24 1.87 -39.47
N PRO A 517 -24.10 2.66 -40.14
CA PRO A 517 -24.90 2.17 -41.25
C PRO A 517 -23.99 1.63 -42.37
N ASN A 518 -24.25 0.42 -42.85
CA ASN A 518 -23.28 -0.30 -43.69
C ASN A 518 -23.78 -0.64 -45.09
N TYR A 519 -25.10 -0.73 -45.32
CA TYR A 519 -25.66 -1.07 -46.63
C TYR A 519 -26.67 -0.02 -47.09
N LEU A 520 -26.19 0.97 -47.85
CA LEU A 520 -27.04 1.92 -48.55
C LEU A 520 -27.39 1.36 -49.94
N ILE A 521 -28.66 1.06 -50.17
CA ILE A 521 -29.16 0.41 -51.38
C ILE A 521 -29.78 1.48 -52.30
N PRO A 522 -29.36 1.55 -53.58
CA PRO A 522 -29.93 2.51 -54.54
C PRO A 522 -31.43 2.29 -54.76
N PRO A 523 -32.17 3.33 -55.19
CA PRO A 523 -33.52 3.18 -55.69
C PRO A 523 -33.56 2.32 -56.96
N ALA A 524 -34.70 1.70 -57.26
CA ALA A 524 -34.85 0.85 -58.46
C ALA A 524 -34.60 1.60 -59.78
N LEU A 525 -34.81 2.92 -59.78
CA LEU A 525 -34.55 3.81 -60.92
C LEU A 525 -33.07 4.20 -61.08
N ALA A 526 -32.16 3.70 -60.24
CA ALA A 526 -30.74 3.90 -60.49
C ALA A 526 -30.31 3.21 -61.80
N ASN A 527 -29.42 3.87 -62.54
CA ASN A 527 -28.94 3.48 -63.88
C ASN A 527 -30.05 3.38 -64.94
N SER A 528 -31.11 4.19 -64.80
CA SER A 528 -32.22 4.25 -65.75
C SER A 528 -32.34 5.62 -66.42
N SER A 529 -33.26 5.72 -67.40
CA SER A 529 -33.66 6.98 -68.02
C SER A 529 -35.09 7.33 -67.61
N VAL A 530 -35.32 8.60 -67.29
CA VAL A 530 -36.60 9.13 -66.84
C VAL A 530 -36.93 10.44 -67.56
N ALA A 531 -38.20 10.65 -67.92
CA ALA A 531 -38.62 11.89 -68.58
C ALA A 531 -38.83 13.02 -67.57
N ASN A 532 -38.43 14.25 -67.93
CA ASN A 532 -38.82 15.43 -67.17
C ASN A 532 -40.35 15.66 -67.26
N GLY A 533 -40.91 16.41 -66.31
CA GLY A 533 -42.35 16.67 -66.23
C GLY A 533 -43.22 15.46 -65.82
N VAL A 534 -42.65 14.26 -65.71
CA VAL A 534 -43.33 13.07 -65.20
C VAL A 534 -43.04 12.89 -63.72
N GLN A 535 -44.05 12.53 -62.93
CA GLN A 535 -43.87 12.20 -61.53
C GLN A 535 -43.45 10.73 -61.36
N MET A 536 -42.35 10.50 -60.65
CA MET A 536 -41.79 9.18 -60.39
C MET A 536 -41.37 9.02 -58.93
N THR A 537 -41.32 7.78 -58.46
CA THR A 537 -40.93 7.48 -57.09
C THR A 537 -39.54 6.85 -57.05
N PHE A 538 -38.62 7.46 -56.31
CA PHE A 538 -37.33 6.88 -55.95
C PHE A 538 -37.44 6.29 -54.54
N ASP A 539 -36.96 5.06 -54.36
CA ASP A 539 -37.07 4.29 -53.12
C ASP A 539 -35.71 3.88 -52.51
N PRO A 540 -34.76 4.81 -52.27
CA PRO A 540 -33.48 4.48 -51.63
C PRO A 540 -33.69 3.84 -50.25
N ARG A 541 -32.83 2.88 -49.90
CA ARG A 541 -32.89 2.15 -48.63
C ARG A 541 -31.59 2.30 -47.85
N TYR A 542 -31.70 2.37 -46.54
CA TYR A 542 -30.63 2.66 -45.61
C TYR A 542 -30.68 1.61 -44.51
N ARG A 543 -29.71 0.70 -44.52
CA ARG A 543 -29.62 -0.38 -43.54
C ARG A 543 -28.66 0.00 -42.43
N ASP A 544 -29.14 -0.19 -41.21
CA ASP A 544 -28.40 -0.05 -39.97
C ASP A 544 -28.61 -1.32 -39.14
N LEU A 545 -27.52 -1.99 -38.78
CA LEU A 545 -27.60 -3.22 -38.03
C LEU A 545 -28.08 -3.00 -36.58
N ASP A 546 -27.92 -1.79 -36.04
CA ASP A 546 -28.45 -1.32 -34.74
C ASP A 546 -29.91 -0.88 -34.79
N ARG A 547 -30.59 -1.29 -35.87
CA ARG A 547 -31.98 -1.02 -36.23
C ARG A 547 -32.12 0.33 -36.91
N TRP A 548 -33.07 0.42 -37.84
CA TRP A 548 -33.31 1.67 -38.56
C TRP A 548 -33.72 2.82 -37.64
N THR A 549 -34.25 2.51 -36.45
CA THR A 549 -34.58 3.52 -35.42
C THR A 549 -33.35 4.25 -34.90
N ASN A 550 -32.15 3.69 -35.07
CA ASN A 550 -30.89 4.35 -34.74
C ASN A 550 -30.48 5.41 -35.79
N LEU A 551 -31.09 5.41 -36.97
CA LEU A 551 -30.84 6.47 -37.97
C LEU A 551 -31.44 7.80 -37.51
N THR A 552 -30.67 8.88 -37.60
CA THR A 552 -31.15 10.25 -37.31
C THR A 552 -31.45 11.01 -38.58
N GLN A 553 -30.60 10.90 -39.59
CA GLN A 553 -30.72 11.62 -40.85
C GLN A 553 -30.37 10.73 -42.03
N ILE A 554 -31.17 10.78 -43.09
CA ILE A 554 -30.89 10.10 -44.35
C ILE A 554 -30.94 11.09 -45.50
N TYR A 555 -30.01 10.92 -46.43
CA TYR A 555 -29.80 11.83 -47.54
C TYR A 555 -29.81 11.09 -48.87
N PHE A 556 -30.48 11.68 -49.84
CA PHE A 556 -30.51 11.23 -51.22
C PHE A 556 -30.16 12.40 -52.13
N ALA A 557 -29.15 12.22 -52.98
CA ALA A 557 -28.73 13.26 -53.91
C ALA A 557 -28.66 12.75 -55.34
N ILE A 558 -29.05 13.61 -56.27
CA ILE A 558 -28.84 13.45 -57.71
C ILE A 558 -28.09 14.69 -58.16
N ALA A 559 -26.79 14.55 -58.46
CA ALA A 559 -25.89 15.67 -58.74
C ALA A 559 -24.73 15.23 -59.66
N ASP A 560 -23.97 16.17 -60.21
CA ASP A 560 -22.91 15.86 -61.19
C ASP A 560 -21.58 15.46 -60.55
N ALA A 561 -21.34 15.89 -59.31
CA ALA A 561 -20.11 15.65 -58.56
C ALA A 561 -20.41 15.06 -57.17
N LEU A 562 -19.40 14.43 -56.58
CA LEU A 562 -19.49 13.95 -55.20
C LEU A 562 -19.64 15.17 -54.27
N PRO A 563 -20.65 15.20 -53.39
CA PRO A 563 -20.85 16.36 -52.52
C PRO A 563 -19.75 16.45 -51.46
N THR A 564 -19.27 17.67 -51.19
CA THR A 564 -18.26 17.96 -50.17
C THR A 564 -18.85 18.37 -48.82
N GLY A 565 -20.16 18.62 -48.75
CA GLY A 565 -20.91 18.94 -47.53
C GLY A 565 -22.29 18.25 -47.52
N GLU A 566 -23.26 18.72 -46.73
CA GLU A 566 -24.63 18.17 -46.73
C GLU A 566 -25.41 18.40 -48.03
N MET A 567 -25.00 19.38 -48.84
CA MET A 567 -25.64 19.73 -50.11
C MET A 567 -24.63 20.44 -51.03
N GLY A 568 -25.01 20.71 -52.28
CA GLY A 568 -24.21 21.42 -53.27
C GLY A 568 -25.07 22.16 -54.28
N ALA A 569 -24.45 23.07 -55.03
CA ALA A 569 -25.15 23.86 -56.06
C ALA A 569 -25.57 22.99 -57.25
N ASN A 570 -26.62 23.43 -57.95
CA ASN A 570 -27.09 22.86 -59.22
C ASN A 570 -27.39 21.35 -59.13
N GLY A 571 -27.90 20.88 -58.00
CA GLY A 571 -28.25 19.48 -57.78
C GLY A 571 -29.60 19.30 -57.09
N VAL A 572 -30.04 18.05 -57.02
CA VAL A 572 -31.17 17.64 -56.19
C VAL A 572 -30.61 17.00 -54.94
N TYR A 573 -30.70 17.70 -53.81
CA TYR A 573 -30.31 17.20 -52.49
C TYR A 573 -31.53 17.12 -51.61
N LEU A 574 -31.81 15.93 -51.09
CA LEU A 574 -32.97 15.64 -50.26
C LEU A 574 -32.50 15.11 -48.93
N LYS A 575 -33.08 15.64 -47.86
CA LYS A 575 -32.85 15.19 -46.49
C LYS A 575 -34.16 14.78 -45.85
N TYR A 576 -34.16 13.62 -45.21
CA TYR A 576 -35.19 13.25 -44.25
C TYR A 576 -34.57 13.20 -42.86
N ASP A 577 -35.05 14.08 -41.99
CA ASP A 577 -34.77 14.09 -40.56
C ASP A 577 -35.76 13.16 -39.86
N GLN A 578 -35.26 12.04 -39.35
CA GLN A 578 -36.07 11.01 -38.72
C GLN A 578 -36.58 11.46 -37.34
N ILE A 579 -35.76 12.22 -36.58
CA ILE A 579 -36.10 12.67 -35.23
C ILE A 579 -37.28 13.64 -35.29
N GLY A 580 -37.17 14.68 -36.14
CA GLY A 580 -38.25 15.65 -36.35
C GLY A 580 -39.38 15.13 -37.24
N ASN A 581 -39.19 13.96 -37.87
CA ASN A 581 -40.03 13.43 -38.94
C ASN A 581 -40.30 14.48 -40.04
N LYS A 582 -39.23 15.08 -40.59
CA LYS A 582 -39.30 16.20 -41.54
C LYS A 582 -38.59 15.91 -42.85
N ILE A 583 -39.16 16.44 -43.94
CA ILE A 583 -38.60 16.42 -45.29
C ILE A 583 -38.05 17.79 -45.67
N TYR A 584 -36.88 17.80 -46.31
CA TYR A 584 -36.21 18.98 -46.84
C TYR A 584 -35.69 18.75 -48.27
N LEU A 585 -35.61 19.85 -49.03
CA LEU A 585 -34.99 19.95 -50.35
C LEU A 585 -33.97 21.10 -50.32
N ALA A 586 -32.76 20.93 -50.82
CA ALA A 586 -31.82 22.05 -50.90
C ALA A 586 -32.28 23.11 -51.92
N ASN A 587 -32.03 24.39 -51.63
CA ASN A 587 -32.16 25.46 -52.62
C ASN A 587 -31.17 25.25 -53.79
N SER A 588 -31.42 25.89 -54.94
CA SER A 588 -30.58 25.70 -56.14
C SER A 588 -29.11 26.07 -55.93
N ALA A 589 -28.84 27.04 -55.07
CA ALA A 589 -27.49 27.48 -54.72
C ALA A 589 -26.72 26.47 -53.84
N GLY A 590 -27.40 25.48 -53.24
CA GLY A 590 -26.79 24.52 -52.32
C GLY A 590 -26.31 25.15 -51.01
N THR A 591 -27.00 26.18 -50.54
CA THR A 591 -26.62 26.97 -49.36
C THR A 591 -27.66 26.92 -48.24
N ALA A 592 -28.87 26.42 -48.49
CA ALA A 592 -29.92 26.32 -47.49
C ALA A 592 -30.90 25.16 -47.78
N TRP A 593 -31.45 24.59 -46.70
CA TRP A 593 -32.55 23.63 -46.77
C TRP A 593 -33.89 24.37 -46.90
N LEU A 594 -34.62 24.12 -47.98
CA LEU A 594 -36.04 24.46 -48.13
C LEU A 594 -36.89 23.39 -47.42
N GLY A 595 -38.00 23.81 -46.83
CA GLY A 595 -38.96 22.89 -46.19
C GLY A 595 -38.80 22.78 -44.68
N GLY A 596 -38.81 21.55 -44.15
CA GLY A 596 -39.08 21.27 -42.73
C GLY A 596 -40.52 20.82 -42.50
N VAL A 597 -41.04 20.07 -43.47
CA VAL A 597 -42.46 19.73 -43.57
C VAL A 597 -42.69 18.26 -43.21
N ALA A 598 -43.86 17.97 -42.66
CA ALA A 598 -44.23 16.58 -42.36
C ALA A 598 -44.41 15.79 -43.68
N PRO A 599 -43.91 14.55 -43.75
CA PRO A 599 -44.24 13.62 -44.83
C PRO A 599 -45.76 13.52 -45.05
N LYS A 600 -46.16 13.25 -46.30
CA LYS A 600 -47.57 13.16 -46.73
C LYS A 600 -48.41 14.44 -46.61
N SER A 601 -47.81 15.59 -46.29
CA SER A 601 -48.51 16.88 -46.38
C SER A 601 -48.80 17.27 -47.82
N ASP A 602 -49.81 18.12 -48.06
CA ASP A 602 -50.18 18.58 -49.41
C ASP A 602 -49.21 19.62 -50.02
N LEU A 603 -48.06 19.85 -49.38
CA LEU A 603 -47.06 20.81 -49.83
C LEU A 603 -46.22 20.25 -51.00
N ILE A 604 -45.69 21.16 -51.81
CA ILE A 604 -44.69 20.88 -52.84
C ILE A 604 -43.45 21.70 -52.50
N LEU A 605 -42.30 21.05 -52.34
CA LEU A 605 -41.02 21.73 -52.26
C LEU A 605 -40.42 21.77 -53.66
N GLU A 606 -39.82 22.89 -54.07
CA GLU A 606 -39.21 22.97 -55.39
C GLU A 606 -37.96 23.87 -55.41
N ASN A 607 -37.06 23.56 -56.33
CA ASN A 607 -35.92 24.40 -56.73
C ASN A 607 -35.84 24.42 -58.27
N ASP A 608 -34.76 24.91 -58.87
CA ASP A 608 -34.65 24.99 -60.34
C ASP A 608 -34.57 23.62 -61.03
N ALA A 609 -34.20 22.57 -60.30
CA ALA A 609 -33.99 21.23 -60.82
C ALA A 609 -35.23 20.33 -60.69
N VAL A 610 -35.99 20.42 -59.60
CA VAL A 610 -37.00 19.43 -59.25
C VAL A 610 -38.17 20.01 -58.45
N LYS A 611 -39.32 19.34 -58.53
CA LYS A 611 -40.42 19.44 -57.56
C LYS A 611 -40.53 18.14 -56.76
N VAL A 612 -40.65 18.26 -55.44
CA VAL A 612 -40.87 17.17 -54.50
C VAL A 612 -42.34 17.17 -54.08
N MET A 613 -43.08 16.15 -54.48
CA MET A 613 -44.48 15.98 -54.13
C MET A 613 -44.56 15.38 -52.72
N VAL A 614 -44.65 16.22 -51.69
CA VAL A 614 -44.54 15.79 -50.28
C VAL A 614 -45.66 14.82 -49.89
N LYS A 615 -46.85 14.97 -50.49
CA LYS A 615 -48.01 14.09 -50.29
C LYS A 615 -47.69 12.60 -50.49
N TRP A 616 -46.79 12.31 -51.43
CA TRP A 616 -46.38 10.95 -51.79
C TRP A 616 -44.92 10.67 -51.43
N SER A 617 -44.28 11.58 -50.70
CA SER A 617 -42.93 11.40 -50.19
C SER A 617 -43.00 11.07 -48.70
N TYR A 618 -42.59 9.87 -48.32
CA TYR A 618 -42.71 9.40 -46.96
C TYR A 618 -41.73 8.27 -46.62
N PRO A 619 -41.35 8.16 -45.34
CA PRO A 619 -40.54 7.05 -44.88
C PRO A 619 -41.37 5.77 -44.70
N GLY A 620 -40.72 4.63 -44.88
CA GLY A 620 -41.23 3.31 -44.50
C GLY A 620 -40.14 2.46 -43.84
N ALA A 621 -40.52 1.30 -43.32
CA ALA A 621 -39.58 0.30 -42.82
C ALA A 621 -39.72 -0.97 -43.65
N MET A 622 -38.61 -1.47 -44.20
CA MET A 622 -38.60 -2.75 -44.93
C MET A 622 -38.51 -3.94 -43.97
N ASP A 623 -37.71 -3.76 -42.92
CA ASP A 623 -37.52 -4.71 -41.82
C ASP A 623 -37.08 -3.91 -40.57
N THR A 624 -36.61 -4.59 -39.52
CA THR A 624 -36.17 -3.94 -38.27
C THR A 624 -34.85 -3.15 -38.41
N GLN A 625 -34.07 -3.39 -39.47
CA GLN A 625 -32.76 -2.79 -39.73
C GLN A 625 -32.76 -1.79 -40.89
N THR A 626 -33.74 -1.87 -41.78
CA THR A 626 -33.69 -1.16 -43.06
C THR A 626 -34.81 -0.12 -43.16
N ARG A 627 -34.42 1.16 -43.21
CA ARG A 627 -35.29 2.28 -43.57
C ARG A 627 -35.42 2.35 -45.08
N ILE A 628 -36.63 2.59 -45.58
CA ILE A 628 -36.86 2.98 -46.99
C ILE A 628 -37.44 4.39 -47.01
N MET A 629 -36.98 5.21 -47.94
CA MET A 629 -37.57 6.54 -48.14
C MET A 629 -38.19 6.59 -49.53
N HIS A 630 -39.49 6.86 -49.60
CA HIS A 630 -40.17 7.09 -50.87
C HIS A 630 -40.08 8.58 -51.18
N TRP A 631 -39.40 8.92 -52.27
CA TRP A 631 -39.27 10.29 -52.79
C TRP A 631 -40.05 10.41 -54.09
N ARG A 632 -41.14 11.18 -54.08
CA ARG A 632 -41.93 11.44 -55.29
C ARG A 632 -41.44 12.73 -55.94
N LEU A 633 -40.77 12.59 -57.07
CA LEU A 633 -40.06 13.67 -57.76
C LEU A 633 -40.63 13.92 -59.16
N GLU A 634 -40.61 15.18 -59.59
CA GLU A 634 -40.86 15.63 -60.97
C GLU A 634 -39.71 16.54 -61.38
N PHE A 635 -38.85 16.09 -62.30
CA PHE A 635 -37.73 16.90 -62.77
C PHE A 635 -38.19 18.01 -63.71
N LYS A 636 -37.58 19.18 -63.60
CA LYS A 636 -37.84 20.33 -64.48
C LYS A 636 -37.02 20.21 -65.77
N PRO A 637 -37.47 20.80 -66.90
CA PRO A 637 -36.76 20.72 -68.18
C PRO A 637 -35.30 21.20 -68.13
N GLY A 638 -35.00 22.18 -67.26
CA GLY A 638 -33.64 22.71 -67.07
C GLY A 638 -32.64 21.74 -66.42
N TYR A 639 -33.11 20.59 -65.93
CA TYR A 639 -32.28 19.54 -65.31
C TYR A 639 -32.16 18.29 -66.19
N ALA A 640 -32.32 18.44 -67.51
CA ALA A 640 -32.07 17.37 -68.46
C ALA A 640 -30.55 17.08 -68.57
N GLY A 641 -30.19 15.80 -68.60
CA GLY A 641 -28.79 15.41 -68.61
C GLY A 641 -28.51 14.11 -67.85
N LYS A 642 -27.23 13.73 -67.86
CA LYS A 642 -26.75 12.57 -67.12
C LYS A 642 -26.19 13.02 -65.77
N HIS A 643 -26.80 12.55 -64.70
CA HIS A 643 -26.41 12.86 -63.33
C HIS A 643 -25.96 11.59 -62.58
N ARG A 644 -25.39 11.78 -61.38
CA ARG A 644 -24.97 10.71 -60.49
C ARG A 644 -25.85 10.68 -59.25
N ILE A 645 -26.12 9.49 -58.76
CA ILE A 645 -26.89 9.26 -57.54
C ILE A 645 -25.93 9.02 -56.38
N TYR A 646 -26.19 9.70 -55.27
CA TYR A 646 -25.47 9.52 -54.01
C TYR A 646 -26.44 9.29 -52.84
N GLN A 647 -25.99 8.52 -51.85
CA GLN A 647 -26.68 8.31 -50.59
C GLN A 647 -25.73 8.55 -49.42
N ARG A 648 -26.27 9.08 -48.31
CA ARG A 648 -25.59 9.19 -47.02
C ARG A 648 -26.59 8.89 -45.90
N ALA A 649 -26.15 8.16 -44.88
CA ALA A 649 -26.91 7.94 -43.66
C ALA A 649 -26.09 8.40 -42.46
N ILE A 650 -26.79 8.96 -41.48
CA ILE A 650 -26.23 9.35 -40.19
C ILE A 650 -27.09 8.70 -39.11
N ASP A 651 -26.45 7.99 -38.20
CA ASP A 651 -27.09 7.37 -37.04
C ASP A 651 -27.05 8.28 -35.79
N LEU A 652 -27.29 7.75 -34.59
CA LEU A 652 -27.26 8.53 -33.35
C LEU A 652 -25.86 9.05 -32.98
N PHE A 653 -24.80 8.43 -33.48
CA PHE A 653 -23.42 8.66 -33.07
C PHE A 653 -22.49 8.94 -34.27
N PRO A 654 -22.68 10.06 -35.00
CA PRO A 654 -21.85 10.42 -36.16
C PRO A 654 -20.34 10.45 -35.87
N GLN A 655 -19.95 10.86 -34.66
CA GLN A 655 -18.56 10.89 -34.19
C GLN A 655 -17.96 9.50 -33.91
N ALA A 656 -18.81 8.48 -33.81
CA ALA A 656 -18.47 7.11 -33.43
C ALA A 656 -18.81 6.15 -34.58
N ASN A 657 -18.25 6.43 -35.76
CA ASN A 657 -18.48 5.72 -37.02
C ASN A 657 -19.95 5.75 -37.53
N GLY A 658 -20.76 6.68 -37.05
CA GLY A 658 -22.19 6.73 -37.37
C GLY A 658 -22.58 7.43 -38.67
N ASP A 659 -21.63 8.08 -39.34
CA ASP A 659 -21.84 8.81 -40.59
C ASP A 659 -21.15 8.10 -41.76
N THR A 660 -21.93 7.63 -42.72
CA THR A 660 -21.38 6.93 -43.89
C THR A 660 -20.59 7.82 -44.83
N GLY A 661 -20.72 9.15 -44.69
CA GLY A 661 -20.39 10.09 -45.74
C GLY A 661 -21.23 9.84 -47.00
N TRP A 662 -20.93 10.59 -48.07
CA TRP A 662 -21.60 10.40 -49.37
C TRP A 662 -21.01 9.23 -50.14
N ILE A 663 -21.86 8.28 -50.51
CA ILE A 663 -21.49 7.09 -51.30
C ILE A 663 -22.16 7.17 -52.66
N TYR A 664 -21.40 6.94 -53.74
CA TYR A 664 -21.91 6.84 -55.11
C TYR A 664 -22.73 5.56 -55.31
N LYS A 665 -23.87 5.66 -56.02
CA LYS A 665 -24.87 4.59 -56.12
C LYS A 665 -25.35 4.28 -57.54
N GLY A 666 -24.90 5.05 -58.52
CA GLY A 666 -25.24 4.85 -59.92
C GLY A 666 -25.48 6.16 -60.64
N THR A 667 -26.03 6.07 -61.85
CA THR A 667 -26.34 7.24 -62.68
C THR A 667 -27.84 7.38 -62.88
N LEU A 668 -28.30 8.55 -63.31
CA LEU A 668 -29.66 8.79 -63.77
C LEU A 668 -29.59 9.65 -65.02
N GLN A 669 -30.29 9.24 -66.08
CA GLN A 669 -30.46 10.05 -67.28
C GLN A 669 -31.83 10.72 -67.23
N VAL A 670 -31.88 12.05 -67.20
CA VAL A 670 -33.13 12.81 -67.35
C VAL A 670 -33.27 13.20 -68.82
N THR A 671 -34.37 12.79 -69.45
CA THR A 671 -34.66 13.06 -70.86
C THR A 671 -35.64 14.23 -71.03
N PRO A 672 -35.54 14.98 -72.14
CA PRO A 672 -36.54 15.97 -72.55
C PRO A 672 -37.98 15.46 -72.54
#